data_AF-A0A2R8B7T8-F1
#
_entry.id   AF-A0A2R8B7T8-F1
#
_cell.length_a   1.000
_cell.length_b   1.000
_cell.length_c   1.000
_cell.angle_alpha   90.00
_cell.angle_beta   90.00
_cell.angle_gamma   90.00
#
_symmetry.space_group_name_H-M   'P 1'
#
loop_
_entity.id
_entity.type
_entity.pdbx_description
1 polymer ?
#
loop_
_entity_poly.entity_id
_entity_poly.type
_entity_poly.pdbx_seq_one_letter_code
_entity_poly.pdbx_strand_id
1 'polypeptide(L)'
;MKPPTCRSDGRPADLRLLGGLTLAALLTAGSAFAQSADTPVTLQRPAEVLGLPGLSIDLTKPATQRYALVIGNGDYSYVPSLPNAVADARLIAGVLKRAGYVVQEYENLDRRGFEAALRRMIADTDKGSEIVIYYAGHGVQIGNSNRLIPVDAEIDTIYDLPFESVSLSSLLSIAGARSRSLVVILDSCRDNPFPDRDAIVGLDAIPQELRTGFAAQDSPVNSLIVFSTSPGAVALDGTGANSPFTEALNQAITAQPDAPMDEILRDVRRRVYVATGARQVPWESSSLVERVSFDSDPSVAGFHNAAAAIEGEATAGAAPEPLTISLPLDRKVEVGAALRNTAPGTLEDVVVTRPPSLGRLELRAGGQTRGLIPLTRFAEGVDDLIYANSRPELSALQMPNPLIRDEFEVTANGTAQTVQLTLTVDPCDFEAGDHLDPEGVGVARYPNEIEVAAALSACEAAVAREPTNGRFYYQLGRVYLALRDLDAAEASFDRARDFDHTRAWHALGMLEIARQQETAGAERLPAPETALALLAMGVDRGDPYAYHSLGLQLLEMSVDPSLKRQGFDLLSRSLEVGHTFSMNALGFYFLQENTDHYEPERGLRYIRESAERDDIYGYDNMGWIALNGAGGTTRDPGAALEWFRKASDGGHPRAPTSIGRMYFNGDVGGQPDFAEAVKWYDVGLSRGDAWGGANGAWVIANHQPAGYGSGQAAVRAAKAATLRNSEAVAAAEELLTTLPARELDAGAQALMLELGAEVTADGAFGPASEAALTDVAQRFGTQISSDPMERLKALARIYWTTNPFRVDLY
;
A
#
# COMPACT_ATOMS: atom_id res chain seq x y z
N MET A 1 -12.10 -23.54 42.72
CA MET A 1 -12.04 -22.90 44.06
C MET A 1 -11.01 -21.77 43.99
N LYS A 2 -11.40 -20.52 44.29
CA LYS A 2 -10.49 -19.36 44.50
C LYS A 2 -10.28 -19.16 46.01
N PRO A 3 -9.28 -18.38 46.49
CA PRO A 3 -7.84 -18.33 46.16
C PRO A 3 -6.99 -18.36 47.47
N PRO A 4 -5.68 -18.07 47.42
CA PRO A 4 -5.13 -17.18 48.46
C PRO A 4 -4.28 -16.03 47.91
N THR A 5 -4.30 -14.97 48.70
CA THR A 5 -3.79 -13.61 48.50
C THR A 5 -2.33 -13.40 48.95
N CYS A 6 -1.74 -12.35 48.36
CA CYS A 6 -0.50 -11.62 48.66
C CYS A 6 0.16 -11.75 50.04
N ARG A 7 1.51 -11.77 50.02
CA ARG A 7 2.34 -10.88 50.86
C ARG A 7 3.66 -10.50 50.17
N SER A 8 4.00 -9.23 50.38
CA SER A 8 5.14 -8.46 49.93
C SER A 8 6.43 -8.78 50.71
N ASP A 9 7.58 -8.66 50.05
CA ASP A 9 8.67 -7.72 50.40
C ASP A 9 10.01 -8.19 49.82
N GLY A 10 10.64 -7.34 49.00
CA GLY A 10 11.98 -7.55 48.47
C GLY A 10 12.28 -6.59 47.32
N ARG A 11 12.74 -5.39 47.66
CA ARG A 11 13.02 -4.25 46.76
C ARG A 11 13.92 -4.59 45.56
N PRO A 12 13.80 -3.80 44.47
CA PRO A 12 14.52 -4.02 43.21
C PRO A 12 16.00 -3.65 43.32
N ALA A 13 16.85 -4.38 42.59
CA ALA A 13 18.21 -3.96 42.32
C ALA A 13 18.19 -2.83 41.28
N ASP A 14 18.82 -1.71 41.65
CA ASP A 14 19.01 -0.53 40.82
C ASP A 14 19.70 -0.85 39.49
N LEU A 15 18.98 -0.71 38.37
CA LEU A 15 19.61 -0.57 37.05
C LEU A 15 20.08 0.88 36.92
N ARG A 16 21.36 1.11 37.18
CA ARG A 16 22.01 2.41 36.96
C ARG A 16 22.03 2.73 35.47
N LEU A 17 21.46 3.89 35.14
CA LEU A 17 21.78 4.65 33.93
C LEU A 17 23.30 4.74 33.74
N LEU A 18 23.77 4.36 32.55
CA LEU A 18 25.00 4.88 31.98
C LEU A 18 24.63 5.63 30.70
N GLY A 19 24.49 6.94 30.84
CA GLY A 19 24.64 7.86 29.73
C GLY A 19 26.07 7.78 29.20
N GLY A 20 26.20 7.77 27.88
CA GLY A 20 27.50 7.67 27.22
C GLY A 20 27.36 7.50 25.72
N LEU A 21 26.72 8.46 25.04
CA LEU A 21 26.89 8.66 23.61
C LEU A 21 28.35 9.07 23.37
N THR A 22 29.23 8.10 23.13
CA THR A 22 30.53 8.37 22.48
C THR A 22 30.32 8.37 20.99
N LEU A 23 30.08 9.58 20.47
CA LEU A 23 30.24 9.95 19.07
C LEU A 23 31.72 9.69 18.68
N ALA A 24 32.00 8.55 18.04
CA ALA A 24 33.32 8.30 17.48
C ALA A 24 33.48 9.13 16.20
N ALA A 25 33.92 10.38 16.37
CA ALA A 25 34.44 11.21 15.30
C ALA A 25 35.74 10.57 14.76
N LEU A 26 35.67 9.99 13.56
CA LEU A 26 36.83 9.67 12.74
C LEU A 26 37.40 10.99 12.20
N LEU A 27 38.31 11.59 12.97
CA LEU A 27 39.17 12.70 12.56
C LEU A 27 40.62 12.22 12.57
N THR A 28 41.13 11.76 11.43
CA THR A 28 42.54 11.92 11.03
C THR A 28 42.71 11.73 9.53
N ALA A 29 42.81 12.84 8.79
CA ALA A 29 43.94 13.12 7.91
C ALA A 29 43.79 14.52 7.32
N GLY A 30 44.60 15.46 7.83
CA GLY A 30 44.88 16.69 7.13
C GLY A 30 45.59 16.36 5.82
N SER A 31 44.93 16.66 4.72
CA SER A 31 45.53 16.79 3.39
C SER A 31 44.79 17.94 2.72
N ALA A 32 45.55 18.91 2.22
CA ALA A 32 45.05 20.13 1.64
C ALA A 32 43.94 19.84 0.61
N PHE A 33 42.79 20.47 0.77
CA PHE A 33 41.71 20.47 -0.22
C PHE A 33 42.21 21.13 -1.50
N ALA A 34 42.69 20.32 -2.44
CA ALA A 34 42.42 20.60 -3.84
C ALA A 34 40.93 20.27 -4.02
N GLN A 35 40.07 21.28 -3.99
CA GLN A 35 38.68 21.15 -4.45
C GLN A 35 38.74 20.72 -5.93
N SER A 36 38.53 19.43 -6.19
CA SER A 36 38.09 18.97 -7.49
C SER A 36 36.76 19.66 -7.77
N ALA A 37 36.63 20.29 -8.93
CA ALA A 37 35.44 21.05 -9.33
C ALA A 37 34.19 20.18 -9.64
N ASP A 38 34.21 18.90 -9.25
CA ASP A 38 33.22 17.88 -9.67
C ASP A 38 32.46 17.23 -8.51
N THR A 39 32.41 17.82 -7.31
CA THR A 39 31.50 17.31 -6.28
C THR A 39 30.06 17.70 -6.66
N PRO A 40 29.16 16.75 -6.97
CA PRO A 40 27.79 17.10 -7.33
C PRO A 40 27.11 17.85 -6.18
N VAL A 41 26.40 18.92 -6.50
CA VAL A 41 25.60 19.65 -5.50
C VAL A 41 24.40 18.76 -5.16
N THR A 42 24.33 18.26 -3.93
CA THR A 42 23.24 17.39 -3.49
C THR A 42 22.30 18.10 -2.54
N LEU A 43 21.00 17.94 -2.74
CA LEU A 43 19.98 18.27 -1.74
C LEU A 43 19.84 17.11 -0.76
N GLN A 44 20.13 17.35 0.51
CA GLN A 44 19.94 16.39 1.58
C GLN A 44 18.58 16.62 2.23
N ARG A 45 17.73 15.59 2.23
CA ARG A 45 16.53 15.56 3.05
C ARG A 45 16.86 14.80 4.34
N PRO A 46 16.57 15.36 5.52
CA PRO A 46 16.73 14.60 6.76
C PRO A 46 15.79 13.40 6.73
N ALA A 47 16.24 12.24 7.26
CA ALA A 47 15.33 11.12 7.42
C ALA A 47 14.20 11.53 8.36
N GLU A 48 12.99 11.09 8.05
CA GLU A 48 11.82 11.52 8.79
C GLU A 48 11.75 10.86 10.18
N VAL A 49 12.42 9.71 10.34
CA VAL A 49 12.36 8.86 11.52
C VAL A 49 13.76 8.36 11.90
N LEU A 50 14.00 8.19 13.20
CA LEU A 50 15.21 7.55 13.78
C LEU A 50 16.57 8.23 13.49
N GLY A 51 16.59 9.46 12.97
CA GLY A 51 17.83 10.25 12.82
C GLY A 51 18.83 9.67 11.80
N LEU A 52 18.34 8.87 10.86
CA LEU A 52 19.12 8.26 9.79
C LEU A 52 19.51 9.30 8.71
N PRO A 53 20.51 9.00 7.86
CA PRO A 53 20.74 9.81 6.66
C PRO A 53 19.52 9.66 5.74
N GLY A 54 18.82 10.76 5.45
CA GLY A 54 17.67 10.72 4.56
C GLY A 54 18.07 10.80 3.08
N LEU A 55 17.08 11.06 2.22
CA LEU A 55 17.25 11.05 0.77
C LEU A 55 18.20 12.15 0.27
N SER A 56 19.17 11.74 -0.56
CA SER A 56 20.08 12.64 -1.27
C SER A 56 19.65 12.76 -2.73
N ILE A 57 19.33 13.97 -3.17
CA ILE A 57 18.96 14.25 -4.57
C ILE A 57 20.12 14.99 -5.25
N ASP A 58 20.59 14.44 -6.37
CA ASP A 58 21.63 15.04 -7.18
C ASP A 58 21.06 16.22 -7.99
N LEU A 59 21.44 17.45 -7.59
CA LEU A 59 20.92 18.65 -8.22
C LEU A 59 21.52 18.92 -9.61
N THR A 60 22.58 18.21 -9.99
CA THR A 60 23.19 18.33 -11.33
C THR A 60 22.36 17.66 -12.42
N LYS A 61 21.49 16.71 -12.05
CA LYS A 61 20.55 16.06 -12.97
C LYS A 61 19.26 16.88 -13.08
N PRO A 62 18.65 16.98 -14.28
CA PRO A 62 17.34 17.60 -14.42
C PRO A 62 16.27 16.77 -13.71
N ALA A 63 15.13 17.39 -13.40
CA ALA A 63 13.96 16.66 -12.93
C ALA A 63 13.52 15.63 -13.98
N THR A 64 13.12 14.44 -13.54
CA THR A 64 12.75 13.30 -14.40
C THR A 64 11.40 13.51 -15.10
N GLN A 65 10.49 14.22 -14.44
CA GLN A 65 9.13 14.49 -14.91
C GLN A 65 8.60 15.77 -14.27
N ARG A 66 7.69 16.44 -14.98
CA ARG A 66 6.84 17.50 -14.41
C ARG A 66 5.44 16.93 -14.25
N TYR A 67 4.99 16.72 -13.02
CA TYR A 67 3.72 16.09 -12.71
C TYR A 67 2.81 17.05 -11.95
N ALA A 68 1.52 17.03 -12.26
CA ALA A 68 0.54 17.79 -11.52
C ALA A 68 -0.69 16.97 -11.12
N LEU A 69 -1.13 17.13 -9.87
CA LEU A 69 -2.40 16.67 -9.37
C LEU A 69 -3.30 17.89 -9.16
N VAL A 70 -4.43 17.95 -9.87
CA VAL A 70 -5.36 19.08 -9.82
C VAL A 70 -6.73 18.56 -9.41
N ILE A 71 -7.24 19.04 -8.28
CA ILE A 71 -8.51 18.59 -7.70
C ILE A 71 -9.42 19.79 -7.47
N GLY A 72 -10.63 19.73 -8.00
CA GLY A 72 -11.68 20.72 -7.76
C GLY A 72 -12.91 20.07 -7.15
N ASN A 73 -13.18 20.33 -5.87
CA ASN A 73 -14.36 19.83 -5.17
C ASN A 73 -15.38 20.95 -4.96
N GLY A 74 -16.55 20.83 -5.58
CA GLY A 74 -17.62 21.82 -5.51
C GLY A 74 -19.01 21.26 -5.25
N ASP A 75 -19.28 20.01 -5.60
CA ASP A 75 -20.61 19.38 -5.47
C ASP A 75 -20.72 18.53 -4.19
N TYR A 76 -20.74 19.21 -3.05
CA TYR A 76 -20.77 18.59 -1.73
C TYR A 76 -22.15 18.06 -1.34
N SER A 77 -22.21 16.86 -0.76
CA SER A 77 -23.45 16.19 -0.37
C SER A 77 -24.04 16.71 0.94
N TYR A 78 -23.17 16.99 1.93
CA TYR A 78 -23.56 17.32 3.31
C TYR A 78 -23.17 18.74 3.76
N VAL A 79 -22.41 19.45 2.92
CA VAL A 79 -21.92 20.80 3.21
C VAL A 79 -22.20 21.76 2.05
N PRO A 80 -22.10 23.09 2.22
CA PRO A 80 -22.43 24.04 1.16
C PRO A 80 -21.59 23.81 -0.11
N SER A 81 -22.26 23.80 -1.27
CA SER A 81 -21.61 23.68 -2.59
C SER A 81 -20.70 24.88 -2.88
N LEU A 82 -19.61 24.63 -3.60
CA LEU A 82 -18.62 25.60 -4.09
C LEU A 82 -18.47 25.48 -5.61
N PRO A 83 -19.41 26.01 -6.42
CA PRO A 83 -19.41 25.80 -7.87
C PRO A 83 -18.15 26.32 -8.59
N ASN A 84 -17.48 27.34 -8.05
CA ASN A 84 -16.24 27.91 -8.58
C ASN A 84 -15.05 26.93 -8.49
N ALA A 85 -14.99 26.06 -7.49
CA ALA A 85 -13.84 25.18 -7.26
C ALA A 85 -13.53 24.26 -8.45
N VAL A 86 -14.56 23.75 -9.14
CA VAL A 86 -14.40 22.94 -10.35
C VAL A 86 -13.89 23.79 -11.52
N ALA A 87 -14.41 25.01 -11.68
CA ALA A 87 -13.96 25.93 -12.73
C ALA A 87 -12.49 26.36 -12.51
N ASP A 88 -12.13 26.63 -11.26
CA ASP A 88 -10.79 26.99 -10.82
C ASP A 88 -9.78 25.88 -11.12
N ALA A 89 -10.12 24.63 -10.75
CA ALA A 89 -9.33 23.44 -11.07
C ALA A 89 -9.13 23.26 -12.57
N ARG A 90 -10.19 23.37 -13.38
CA ARG A 90 -10.09 23.29 -14.86
C ARG A 90 -9.18 24.36 -15.45
N LEU A 91 -9.27 25.61 -14.95
CA LEU A 91 -8.42 26.71 -15.41
C LEU A 91 -6.94 26.40 -15.16
N ILE A 92 -6.60 26.00 -13.93
CA ILE A 92 -5.22 25.72 -13.54
C ILE A 92 -4.69 24.45 -14.20
N ALA A 93 -5.52 23.40 -14.35
CA ALA A 93 -5.15 22.23 -15.15
C ALA A 93 -4.76 22.63 -16.58
N GLY A 94 -5.53 23.52 -17.22
CA GLY A 94 -5.19 24.08 -18.53
C GLY A 94 -3.87 24.85 -18.55
N VAL A 95 -3.58 25.65 -17.52
CA VAL A 95 -2.29 26.37 -17.37
C VAL A 95 -1.13 25.38 -17.26
N LEU A 96 -1.24 24.39 -16.39
CA LEU A 96 -0.18 23.40 -16.14
C LEU A 96 0.07 22.50 -17.36
N LYS A 97 -0.99 22.10 -18.07
CA LYS A 97 -0.87 21.38 -19.36
C LYS A 97 -0.07 22.19 -20.38
N ARG A 98 -0.33 23.51 -20.51
CA ARG A 98 0.45 24.41 -21.39
C ARG A 98 1.89 24.59 -20.93
N ALA A 99 2.16 24.48 -19.63
CA ALA A 99 3.51 24.46 -19.06
C ALA A 99 4.20 23.08 -19.18
N GLY A 100 3.58 22.09 -19.85
CA GLY A 100 4.18 20.79 -20.12
C GLY A 100 4.12 19.78 -18.97
N TYR A 101 3.29 20.03 -17.96
CA TYR A 101 3.05 19.05 -16.89
C TYR A 101 2.21 17.87 -17.39
N VAL A 102 2.51 16.68 -16.88
CA VAL A 102 1.59 15.54 -16.87
C VAL A 102 0.52 15.84 -15.82
N VAL A 103 -0.66 16.29 -16.26
CA VAL A 103 -1.74 16.70 -15.35
C VAL A 103 -2.76 15.59 -15.18
N GLN A 104 -2.93 15.12 -13.95
CA GLN A 104 -4.11 14.38 -13.53
C GLN A 104 -5.11 15.35 -12.91
N GLU A 105 -6.29 15.39 -13.50
CA GLU A 105 -7.36 16.33 -13.17
C GLU A 105 -8.56 15.55 -12.66
N TYR A 106 -9.04 15.90 -11.47
CA TYR A 106 -10.19 15.29 -10.83
C TYR A 106 -11.18 16.35 -10.37
N GLU A 107 -12.47 16.00 -10.43
CA GLU A 107 -13.57 16.84 -10.01
C GLU A 107 -14.43 16.07 -9.02
N ASN A 108 -14.83 16.74 -7.93
CA ASN A 108 -15.75 16.22 -6.93
C ASN A 108 -15.36 14.83 -6.40
N LEU A 109 -14.12 14.70 -5.95
CA LEU A 109 -13.64 13.44 -5.37
C LEU A 109 -14.30 13.17 -4.02
N ASP A 110 -14.86 11.97 -3.91
CA ASP A 110 -15.25 11.33 -2.67
C ASP A 110 -14.00 10.81 -1.92
N ARG A 111 -14.16 10.27 -0.70
CA ARG A 111 -13.02 9.79 0.10
C ARG A 111 -12.22 8.71 -0.62
N ARG A 112 -12.90 7.76 -1.26
CA ARG A 112 -12.25 6.64 -1.98
C ARG A 112 -11.56 7.11 -3.25
N GLY A 113 -12.10 8.12 -3.90
CA GLY A 113 -11.53 8.81 -5.06
C GLY A 113 -10.26 9.57 -4.70
N PHE A 114 -10.22 10.24 -3.55
CA PHE A 114 -8.99 10.83 -3.01
C PHE A 114 -7.91 9.78 -2.74
N GLU A 115 -8.28 8.68 -2.08
CA GLU A 115 -7.38 7.55 -1.82
C GLU A 115 -6.79 7.01 -3.14
N ALA A 116 -7.65 6.78 -4.14
CA ALA A 116 -7.24 6.33 -5.47
C ALA A 116 -6.34 7.35 -6.19
N ALA A 117 -6.63 8.65 -6.09
CA ALA A 117 -5.83 9.71 -6.68
C ALA A 117 -4.42 9.77 -6.07
N LEU A 118 -4.28 9.60 -4.74
CA LEU A 118 -2.99 9.54 -4.07
C LEU A 118 -2.19 8.29 -4.48
N ARG A 119 -2.83 7.11 -4.52
CA ARG A 119 -2.20 5.89 -5.03
C ARG A 119 -1.69 6.06 -6.46
N ARG A 120 -2.53 6.67 -7.32
CA ARG A 120 -2.20 6.93 -8.73
C ARG A 120 -1.03 7.91 -8.85
N MET A 121 -0.99 8.97 -8.04
CA MET A 121 0.12 9.91 -8.00
C MET A 121 1.44 9.20 -7.66
N ILE A 122 1.45 8.32 -6.65
CA ILE A 122 2.65 7.55 -6.29
C ILE A 122 3.14 6.70 -7.48
N ALA A 123 2.23 5.99 -8.15
CA ALA A 123 2.54 5.13 -9.29
C ALA A 123 2.96 5.92 -10.54
N ASP A 124 2.36 7.10 -10.78
CA ASP A 124 2.62 7.91 -11.98
C ASP A 124 3.88 8.74 -11.95
N THR A 125 4.37 9.02 -10.74
CA THR A 125 5.44 9.97 -10.53
C THR A 125 6.77 9.25 -10.53
N ASP A 126 7.67 9.64 -11.42
CA ASP A 126 9.05 9.15 -11.38
C ASP A 126 9.79 9.75 -10.17
N LYS A 127 10.80 9.05 -9.65
CA LYS A 127 11.63 9.59 -8.57
C LYS A 127 12.38 10.84 -9.07
N GLY A 128 12.42 11.89 -8.26
CA GLY A 128 13.05 13.16 -8.62
C GLY A 128 12.20 14.07 -9.52
N SER A 129 10.87 13.94 -9.47
CA SER A 129 9.94 14.76 -10.26
C SER A 129 9.70 16.15 -9.67
N GLU A 130 9.40 17.13 -10.52
CA GLU A 130 8.75 18.37 -10.06
C GLU A 130 7.25 18.10 -9.92
N ILE A 131 6.71 18.25 -8.71
CA ILE A 131 5.31 17.96 -8.42
C ILE A 131 4.58 19.26 -8.10
N VAL A 132 3.46 19.50 -8.79
CA VAL A 132 2.50 20.55 -8.45
C VAL A 132 1.20 19.92 -7.97
N ILE A 133 0.72 20.29 -6.80
CA ILE A 133 -0.61 19.89 -6.33
C ILE A 133 -1.45 21.15 -6.25
N TYR A 134 -2.59 21.17 -6.94
CA TYR A 134 -3.57 22.22 -6.85
C TYR A 134 -4.86 21.64 -6.28
N TYR A 135 -5.38 22.26 -5.22
CA TYR A 135 -6.67 21.89 -4.64
C TYR A 135 -7.56 23.12 -4.50
N ALA A 136 -8.77 23.04 -5.05
CA ALA A 136 -9.85 23.97 -4.80
C ALA A 136 -11.03 23.23 -4.16
N GLY A 137 -11.59 23.79 -3.08
CA GLY A 137 -12.68 23.17 -2.31
C GLY A 137 -12.66 23.59 -0.84
N HIS A 138 -13.40 22.90 0.03
CA HIS A 138 -13.39 23.15 1.47
C HIS A 138 -12.12 22.61 2.14
N GLY A 139 -11.60 23.38 3.11
CA GLY A 139 -10.50 22.97 3.97
C GLY A 139 -10.75 23.40 5.41
N VAL A 140 -10.39 22.53 6.36
CA VAL A 140 -10.58 22.78 7.81
C VAL A 140 -9.28 22.61 8.58
N GLN A 141 -9.20 23.29 9.73
CA GLN A 141 -8.11 23.15 10.68
C GLN A 141 -8.61 22.49 11.96
N ILE A 142 -7.83 21.56 12.48
CA ILE A 142 -8.12 20.88 13.75
C ILE A 142 -6.84 20.83 14.56
N GLY A 143 -6.81 21.61 15.64
CA GLY A 143 -5.57 21.97 16.32
C GLY A 143 -4.60 22.65 15.37
N ASN A 144 -3.49 21.98 15.06
CA ASN A 144 -2.46 22.43 14.12
C ASN A 144 -2.42 21.60 12.82
N SER A 145 -3.42 20.74 12.60
CA SER A 145 -3.51 19.89 11.42
C SER A 145 -4.49 20.47 10.40
N ASN A 146 -4.03 20.59 9.15
CA ASN A 146 -4.82 21.04 8.01
C ASN A 146 -5.40 19.84 7.27
N ARG A 147 -6.68 19.90 6.92
CA ARG A 147 -7.40 18.80 6.26
C ARG A 147 -8.20 19.27 5.06
N LEU A 148 -8.16 18.49 3.98
CA LEU A 148 -8.95 18.67 2.78
C LEU A 148 -10.24 17.85 2.89
N ILE A 149 -11.34 18.38 2.37
CA ILE A 149 -12.68 17.80 2.54
C ILE A 149 -13.19 17.19 1.22
N PRO A 150 -13.33 15.85 1.15
CA PRO A 150 -14.05 15.14 0.09
C PRO A 150 -15.51 15.58 -0.06
N VAL A 151 -16.13 15.33 -1.21
CA VAL A 151 -17.51 15.77 -1.47
C VAL A 151 -18.58 14.99 -0.70
N ASP A 152 -18.25 13.79 -0.27
CA ASP A 152 -19.09 12.88 0.51
C ASP A 152 -18.88 13.00 2.02
N ALA A 153 -17.98 13.88 2.47
CA ALA A 153 -17.59 13.99 3.87
C ALA A 153 -18.77 14.25 4.81
N GLU A 154 -19.01 13.34 5.74
CA GLU A 154 -20.06 13.42 6.77
C GLU A 154 -19.45 13.25 8.18
N ILE A 155 -19.18 14.37 8.86
CA ILE A 155 -18.60 14.34 10.21
C ILE A 155 -19.70 14.31 11.26
N ASP A 156 -20.11 13.11 11.64
CA ASP A 156 -21.15 12.87 12.66
C ASP A 156 -20.58 12.70 14.07
N THR A 157 -19.52 11.90 14.19
CA THR A 157 -18.84 11.58 15.44
C THR A 157 -17.43 12.14 15.47
N ILE A 158 -16.85 12.19 16.68
CA ILE A 158 -15.47 12.65 16.88
C ILE A 158 -14.41 11.74 16.24
N TYR A 159 -14.79 10.55 15.76
CA TYR A 159 -13.91 9.54 15.18
C TYR A 159 -13.94 9.46 13.65
N ASP A 160 -14.87 10.16 13.01
CA ASP A 160 -15.09 9.99 11.57
C ASP A 160 -14.05 10.69 10.72
N LEU A 161 -13.49 11.77 11.23
CA LEU A 161 -12.62 12.66 10.48
C LEU A 161 -11.45 11.98 9.72
N PRO A 162 -10.69 10.98 10.23
CA PRO A 162 -9.66 10.30 9.44
C PRO A 162 -10.19 9.61 8.17
N PHE A 163 -11.48 9.27 8.16
CA PHE A 163 -12.19 8.62 7.06
C PHE A 163 -13.05 9.61 6.26
N GLU A 164 -13.35 10.78 6.80
CA GLU A 164 -14.16 11.82 6.12
C GLU A 164 -13.30 13.01 5.64
N SER A 165 -11.97 12.90 5.71
CA SER A 165 -11.06 13.96 5.28
C SER A 165 -9.71 13.40 4.85
N VAL A 166 -8.91 14.25 4.21
CA VAL A 166 -7.52 13.94 3.83
C VAL A 166 -6.56 14.88 4.56
N SER A 167 -5.56 14.31 5.23
CA SER A 167 -4.51 15.07 5.90
C SER A 167 -3.58 15.76 4.91
N LEU A 168 -3.43 17.08 5.01
CA LEU A 168 -2.48 17.84 4.18
C LEU A 168 -1.03 17.44 4.48
N SER A 169 -0.69 17.16 5.75
CA SER A 169 0.67 16.73 6.11
C SER A 169 1.01 15.38 5.50
N SER A 170 0.06 14.46 5.47
CA SER A 170 0.23 13.14 4.86
C SER A 170 0.37 13.27 3.33
N LEU A 171 -0.46 14.09 2.69
CA LEU A 171 -0.34 14.39 1.26
C LEU A 171 1.04 14.99 0.92
N LEU A 172 1.54 15.93 1.73
CA LEU A 172 2.86 16.54 1.56
C LEU A 172 4.00 15.53 1.73
N SER A 173 3.91 14.63 2.72
CA SER A 173 4.92 13.58 2.93
C SER A 173 4.93 12.57 1.78
N ILE A 174 3.76 12.08 1.38
CA ILE A 174 3.58 11.12 0.29
C ILE A 174 4.11 11.68 -1.04
N ALA A 175 3.71 12.91 -1.41
CA ALA A 175 4.23 13.57 -2.60
C ALA A 175 5.73 13.90 -2.47
N GLY A 176 6.13 14.31 -1.26
CA GLY A 176 7.50 14.61 -0.88
C GLY A 176 8.46 13.48 -1.24
N ALA A 177 8.11 12.23 -0.92
CA ALA A 177 8.95 11.05 -1.09
C ALA A 177 9.48 10.83 -2.53
N ARG A 178 8.73 11.26 -3.55
CA ARG A 178 9.14 11.14 -4.98
C ARG A 178 9.53 12.47 -5.61
N SER A 179 9.22 13.58 -4.96
CA SER A 179 9.53 14.93 -5.46
C SER A 179 11.03 15.23 -5.44
N ARG A 180 11.51 15.96 -6.45
CA ARG A 180 12.68 16.84 -6.35
C ARG A 180 12.29 18.18 -5.75
N SER A 181 11.23 18.76 -6.29
CA SER A 181 10.58 19.98 -5.79
C SER A 181 9.06 19.74 -5.70
N LEU A 182 8.43 20.33 -4.68
CA LEU A 182 7.00 20.17 -4.42
C LEU A 182 6.33 21.53 -4.24
N VAL A 183 5.40 21.87 -5.11
CA VAL A 183 4.57 23.07 -4.98
C VAL A 183 3.14 22.65 -4.70
N VAL A 184 2.56 23.10 -3.58
CA VAL A 184 1.15 22.84 -3.24
C VAL A 184 0.41 24.16 -3.19
N ILE A 185 -0.63 24.30 -4.00
CA ILE A 185 -1.45 25.51 -4.14
C ILE A 185 -2.86 25.17 -3.66
N LEU A 186 -3.29 25.85 -2.60
CA LEU A 186 -4.55 25.61 -1.93
C LEU A 186 -5.46 26.82 -2.15
N ASP A 187 -6.37 26.70 -3.12
CA ASP A 187 -7.48 27.64 -3.34
C ASP A 187 -8.74 27.17 -2.62
N SER A 188 -8.59 26.97 -1.31
CA SER A 188 -9.68 26.44 -0.51
C SER A 188 -10.52 27.55 0.11
N CYS A 189 -11.83 27.35 0.06
CA CYS A 189 -12.74 28.00 0.99
C CYS A 189 -12.41 27.49 2.39
N ARG A 190 -12.16 28.46 3.26
CA ARG A 190 -11.71 28.22 4.63
C ARG A 190 -12.84 28.27 5.63
N ASP A 191 -14.07 28.52 5.18
CA ASP A 191 -15.26 28.41 6.01
C ASP A 191 -15.37 26.97 6.52
N ASN A 192 -15.41 26.78 7.84
CA ASN A 192 -15.62 25.46 8.41
C ASN A 192 -17.07 25.04 8.13
N PRO A 193 -17.30 24.00 7.30
CA PRO A 193 -18.66 23.56 7.02
C PRO A 193 -19.26 22.72 8.15
N PHE A 194 -18.48 22.39 9.17
CA PHE A 194 -18.86 21.61 10.36
C PHE A 194 -18.70 22.46 11.64
N PRO A 195 -19.49 23.55 11.81
CA PRO A 195 -19.39 24.39 13.01
C PRO A 195 -19.77 23.60 14.27
N ASP A 196 -19.16 23.96 15.41
CA ASP A 196 -19.43 23.40 16.74
C ASP A 196 -19.19 21.87 16.87
N ARG A 197 -18.32 21.30 16.02
CA ARG A 197 -17.92 19.89 16.09
C ARG A 197 -16.50 19.76 16.64
N ASP A 198 -16.28 18.75 17.48
CA ASP A 198 -14.96 18.31 17.92
C ASP A 198 -14.55 17.05 17.15
N ALA A 199 -13.25 16.84 16.99
CA ALA A 199 -12.71 15.60 16.41
C ALA A 199 -11.41 15.15 17.09
N ILE A 200 -11.15 13.84 17.04
CA ILE A 200 -9.91 13.22 17.51
C ILE A 200 -9.04 12.88 16.31
N VAL A 201 -7.88 13.55 16.22
CA VAL A 201 -6.90 13.39 15.14
C VAL A 201 -5.62 12.68 15.59
N GLY A 202 -5.35 12.63 16.89
CA GLY A 202 -4.10 12.14 17.45
C GLY A 202 -4.27 10.84 18.23
N LEU A 203 -3.14 10.29 18.69
CA LEU A 203 -3.11 9.10 19.53
C LEU A 203 -3.76 9.34 20.91
N ASP A 204 -3.53 10.51 21.50
CA ASP A 204 -3.84 10.78 22.92
C ASP A 204 -5.34 11.08 23.20
N ALA A 205 -6.23 10.74 22.27
CA ALA A 205 -7.70 10.89 22.39
C ALA A 205 -8.21 12.28 22.80
N ILE A 206 -7.41 13.33 22.59
CA ILE A 206 -7.77 14.71 22.97
C ILE A 206 -8.71 15.28 21.90
N PRO A 207 -10.00 15.55 22.22
CA PRO A 207 -10.90 16.19 21.27
C PRO A 207 -10.41 17.61 20.99
N GLN A 208 -10.43 17.98 19.72
CA GLN A 208 -10.03 19.31 19.27
C GLN A 208 -11.13 19.90 18.41
N GLU A 209 -11.43 21.16 18.67
CA GLU A 209 -12.43 21.94 17.94
C GLU A 209 -12.05 22.05 16.46
N LEU A 210 -13.02 21.78 15.59
CA LEU A 210 -12.93 22.08 14.15
C LEU A 210 -13.03 23.59 13.95
N ARG A 211 -11.97 24.17 13.40
CA ARG A 211 -11.84 25.61 13.17
C ARG A 211 -11.80 25.95 11.69
N THR A 212 -12.34 27.12 11.39
CA THR A 212 -12.24 27.80 10.09
C THR A 212 -10.78 28.14 9.78
N GLY A 213 -10.34 27.82 8.56
CA GLY A 213 -9.00 28.13 8.07
C GLY A 213 -8.00 26.98 8.09
N PHE A 214 -6.76 27.31 7.71
CA PHE A 214 -5.57 26.47 7.88
C PHE A 214 -4.55 27.14 8.79
N ALA A 215 -3.87 26.32 9.59
CA ALA A 215 -2.71 26.65 10.41
C ALA A 215 -1.43 26.75 9.55
N ALA A 216 -0.35 27.22 10.16
CA ALA A 216 0.99 27.07 9.59
C ALA A 216 1.31 25.58 9.40
N GLN A 217 1.92 25.24 8.27
CA GLN A 217 2.16 23.87 7.84
C GLN A 217 3.67 23.63 7.67
N ASP A 218 4.19 22.61 8.35
CA ASP A 218 5.54 22.10 8.10
C ASP A 218 5.60 21.44 6.74
N SER A 219 6.74 21.56 6.05
CA SER A 219 6.88 21.19 4.66
C SER A 219 8.22 20.48 4.42
N PRO A 220 8.27 19.47 3.52
CA PRO A 220 9.52 18.84 3.13
C PRO A 220 10.53 19.87 2.59
N VAL A 221 11.83 19.57 2.67
CA VAL A 221 12.85 20.43 2.07
C VAL A 221 12.64 20.55 0.55
N ASN A 222 12.84 21.76 0.02
CA ASN A 222 12.63 22.13 -1.38
C ASN A 222 11.15 22.09 -1.79
N SER A 223 10.27 22.63 -0.93
CA SER A 223 8.84 22.75 -1.20
C SER A 223 8.30 24.16 -1.00
N LEU A 224 7.14 24.42 -1.58
CA LEU A 224 6.42 25.69 -1.51
C LEU A 224 4.93 25.40 -1.32
N ILE A 225 4.36 25.90 -0.23
CA ILE A 225 2.93 25.82 0.04
C ILE A 225 2.33 27.21 -0.13
N VAL A 226 1.35 27.33 -1.01
CA VAL A 226 0.66 28.57 -1.35
C VAL A 226 -0.79 28.47 -0.90
N PHE A 227 -1.25 29.48 -0.20
CA PHE A 227 -2.61 29.62 0.28
C PHE A 227 -3.28 30.82 -0.37
N SER A 228 -4.55 30.67 -0.77
CA SER A 228 -5.33 31.74 -1.38
C SER A 228 -5.56 32.95 -0.47
N THR A 229 -5.39 32.80 0.85
CA THR A 229 -5.52 33.87 1.84
C THR A 229 -4.61 33.65 3.07
N SER A 230 -4.50 34.64 3.94
CA SER A 230 -3.65 34.62 5.14
C SER A 230 -4.16 33.60 6.18
N PRO A 231 -3.28 33.05 7.04
CA PRO A 231 -3.68 32.14 8.12
C PRO A 231 -4.84 32.70 8.96
N GLY A 232 -5.84 31.86 9.24
CA GLY A 232 -7.05 32.25 9.98
C GLY A 232 -8.05 33.16 9.25
N ALA A 233 -7.77 33.62 8.03
CA ALA A 233 -8.73 34.37 7.20
C ALA A 233 -9.49 33.45 6.22
N VAL A 234 -10.62 33.92 5.69
CA VAL A 234 -11.43 33.20 4.70
C VAL A 234 -11.16 33.75 3.29
N ALA A 235 -11.07 32.87 2.29
CA ALA A 235 -10.91 33.26 0.89
C ALA A 235 -12.28 33.66 0.30
N LEU A 236 -12.30 34.66 -0.58
CA LEU A 236 -13.53 35.09 -1.23
C LEU A 236 -13.75 34.30 -2.52
N ASP A 237 -14.98 33.83 -2.75
CA ASP A 237 -15.36 33.15 -3.99
C ASP A 237 -15.32 34.05 -5.22
N GLY A 238 -15.48 35.36 -5.01
CA GLY A 238 -15.60 36.33 -6.10
C GLY A 238 -17.01 36.39 -6.69
N THR A 239 -17.13 36.99 -7.89
CA THR A 239 -18.41 37.14 -8.62
C THR A 239 -18.35 36.61 -10.05
N GLY A 240 -17.18 36.11 -10.46
CA GLY A 240 -16.94 35.52 -11.78
C GLY A 240 -17.07 33.99 -11.74
N ALA A 241 -16.66 33.35 -12.84
CA ALA A 241 -16.62 31.89 -12.92
C ALA A 241 -15.50 31.27 -12.05
N ASN A 242 -14.43 32.04 -11.79
CA ASN A 242 -13.24 31.62 -11.05
C ASN A 242 -13.05 32.51 -9.81
N SER A 243 -12.36 31.98 -8.80
CA SER A 243 -11.96 32.74 -7.62
C SER A 243 -11.01 33.90 -7.99
N PRO A 244 -10.99 35.00 -7.20
CA PRO A 244 -10.03 36.08 -7.39
C PRO A 244 -8.57 35.61 -7.33
N PHE A 245 -8.29 34.57 -6.53
CA PHE A 245 -6.95 34.01 -6.40
C PHE A 245 -6.54 33.23 -7.66
N THR A 246 -7.40 32.34 -8.13
CA THR A 246 -7.13 31.51 -9.31
C THR A 246 -7.04 32.34 -10.58
N GLU A 247 -7.90 33.34 -10.73
CA GLU A 247 -7.81 34.29 -11.84
C GLU A 247 -6.50 35.09 -11.80
N ALA A 248 -6.11 35.58 -10.62
CA ALA A 248 -4.84 36.30 -10.45
C ALA A 248 -3.62 35.40 -10.74
N LEU A 249 -3.65 34.13 -10.33
CA LEU A 249 -2.61 33.14 -10.58
C LEU A 249 -2.46 32.88 -12.08
N ASN A 250 -3.55 32.59 -12.79
CA ASN A 250 -3.54 32.41 -14.25
C ASN A 250 -2.96 33.64 -14.97
N GLN A 251 -3.38 34.85 -14.59
CA GLN A 251 -2.89 36.09 -15.20
C GLN A 251 -1.39 36.33 -14.93
N ALA A 252 -0.92 36.06 -13.71
CA ALA A 252 0.48 36.24 -13.35
C ALA A 252 1.37 35.23 -14.10
N ILE A 253 0.99 33.95 -14.12
CA ILE A 253 1.72 32.92 -14.88
C ILE A 253 1.75 33.26 -16.38
N THR A 254 0.62 33.69 -16.95
CA THR A 254 0.54 34.05 -18.37
C THR A 254 1.37 35.28 -18.72
N ALA A 255 1.45 36.26 -17.82
CA ALA A 255 2.21 37.49 -18.05
C ALA A 255 3.73 37.29 -17.97
N GLN A 256 4.19 36.33 -17.17
CA GLN A 256 5.60 36.11 -16.86
C GLN A 256 5.91 34.61 -16.65
N PRO A 257 5.76 33.76 -17.68
CA PRO A 257 5.90 32.29 -17.55
C PRO A 257 7.28 31.85 -17.06
N ASP A 258 8.32 32.59 -17.44
CA ASP A 258 9.71 32.28 -17.10
C ASP A 258 10.07 32.74 -15.68
N ALA A 259 9.25 33.59 -15.05
CA ALA A 259 9.58 34.16 -13.76
C ALA A 259 9.62 33.09 -12.65
N PRO A 260 10.52 33.24 -11.66
CA PRO A 260 10.53 32.35 -10.51
C PRO A 260 9.23 32.50 -9.70
N MET A 261 8.86 31.44 -9.00
CA MET A 261 7.56 31.39 -8.34
C MET A 261 7.35 32.41 -7.23
N ASP A 262 8.40 32.82 -6.53
CA ASP A 262 8.29 33.90 -5.55
C ASP A 262 7.91 35.24 -6.19
N GLU A 263 8.38 35.52 -7.42
CA GLU A 263 7.99 36.71 -8.17
C GLU A 263 6.55 36.63 -8.68
N ILE A 264 6.15 35.47 -9.22
CA ILE A 264 4.76 35.22 -9.64
C ILE A 264 3.81 35.42 -8.45
N LEU A 265 4.11 34.85 -7.29
CA LEU A 265 3.27 34.98 -6.09
C LEU A 265 3.19 36.41 -5.55
N ARG A 266 4.26 37.21 -5.68
CA ARG A 266 4.21 38.64 -5.34
C ARG A 266 3.20 39.39 -6.23
N ASP A 267 3.17 39.10 -7.53
CA ASP A 267 2.17 39.69 -8.42
C ASP A 267 0.75 39.17 -8.13
N VAL A 268 0.60 37.87 -7.89
CA VAL A 268 -0.69 37.28 -7.46
C VAL A 268 -1.22 37.99 -6.22
N ARG A 269 -0.40 38.14 -5.17
CA ARG A 269 -0.81 38.83 -3.93
C ARG A 269 -1.27 40.26 -4.21
N ARG A 270 -0.54 41.00 -5.05
CA ARG A 270 -0.91 42.37 -5.45
C ARG A 270 -2.27 42.40 -6.16
N ARG A 271 -2.49 41.49 -7.12
CA ARG A 271 -3.74 41.39 -7.89
C ARG A 271 -4.93 41.03 -7.01
N VAL A 272 -4.79 40.03 -6.15
CA VAL A 272 -5.86 39.61 -5.22
C VAL A 272 -6.18 40.73 -4.23
N TYR A 273 -5.18 41.39 -3.65
CA TYR A 273 -5.39 42.51 -2.74
C TYR A 273 -6.21 43.62 -3.38
N VAL A 274 -5.89 43.99 -4.63
CA VAL A 274 -6.63 45.03 -5.36
C VAL A 274 -8.03 44.54 -5.75
N ALA A 275 -8.16 43.35 -6.33
CA ALA A 275 -9.43 42.80 -6.81
C ALA A 275 -10.45 42.57 -5.69
N THR A 276 -9.98 42.27 -4.49
CA THR A 276 -10.84 42.01 -3.32
C THR A 276 -11.13 43.25 -2.48
N GLY A 277 -10.58 44.42 -2.84
CA GLY A 277 -10.70 45.64 -2.05
C GLY A 277 -10.01 45.53 -0.69
N ALA A 278 -8.81 44.96 -0.65
CA ALA A 278 -7.98 44.73 0.53
C ALA A 278 -8.52 43.71 1.55
N ARG A 279 -9.50 42.87 1.17
CA ARG A 279 -10.11 41.87 2.06
C ARG A 279 -9.38 40.52 2.07
N GLN A 280 -8.60 40.23 1.05
CA GLN A 280 -7.89 38.96 0.91
C GLN A 280 -6.41 39.20 0.58
N VAL A 281 -5.52 38.46 1.25
CA VAL A 281 -4.08 38.52 1.06
C VAL A 281 -3.53 37.10 0.95
N PRO A 282 -3.13 36.63 -0.24
CA PRO A 282 -2.48 35.34 -0.42
C PRO A 282 -1.19 35.21 0.42
N TRP A 283 -0.94 33.99 0.88
CA TRP A 283 0.16 33.66 1.79
C TRP A 283 0.95 32.45 1.31
N GLU A 284 2.24 32.37 1.62
CA GLU A 284 3.08 31.24 1.26
C GLU A 284 4.03 30.84 2.39
N SER A 285 4.39 29.56 2.40
CA SER A 285 5.48 28.97 3.19
C SER A 285 6.44 28.31 2.23
N SER A 286 7.72 28.70 2.25
CA SER A 286 8.72 28.24 1.28
C SER A 286 9.95 27.69 1.98
N SER A 287 10.36 26.49 1.55
CA SER A 287 11.65 25.87 1.82
C SER A 287 12.42 25.59 0.51
N LEU A 288 12.02 26.24 -0.59
CA LEU A 288 12.65 26.09 -1.90
C LEU A 288 14.15 26.40 -1.83
N VAL A 289 14.94 25.43 -2.26
CA VAL A 289 16.39 25.54 -2.45
C VAL A 289 16.70 25.82 -3.91
N GLU A 290 15.87 25.28 -4.81
CA GLU A 290 15.99 25.45 -6.25
C GLU A 290 14.93 26.42 -6.79
N ARG A 291 15.23 27.00 -7.95
CA ARG A 291 14.28 27.82 -8.70
C ARG A 291 13.19 26.92 -9.29
N VAL A 292 11.93 27.29 -9.06
CA VAL A 292 10.76 26.71 -9.74
C VAL A 292 10.10 27.81 -10.58
N SER A 293 9.82 27.53 -11.85
CA SER A 293 9.08 28.39 -12.78
C SER A 293 8.10 27.57 -13.63
N PHE A 294 7.10 28.21 -14.24
CA PHE A 294 6.14 27.54 -15.12
C PHE A 294 6.53 27.60 -16.60
N ASP A 295 7.84 27.71 -16.87
CA ASP A 295 8.42 27.95 -18.18
C ASP A 295 7.80 27.01 -19.24
N SER A 296 7.33 27.63 -20.33
CA SER A 296 6.82 26.94 -21.51
C SER A 296 8.00 26.74 -22.44
N ASP A 297 8.44 25.50 -22.61
CA ASP A 297 9.43 25.16 -23.64
C ASP A 297 9.01 25.82 -24.97
N PRO A 298 9.87 26.62 -25.64
CA PRO A 298 9.53 27.33 -26.86
C PRO A 298 9.06 26.43 -28.00
N SER A 299 9.33 25.11 -27.93
CA SER A 299 8.70 24.12 -28.82
C SER A 299 7.17 24.15 -28.70
N VAL A 300 6.60 24.33 -27.50
CA VAL A 300 5.14 24.41 -27.20
C VAL A 300 4.47 25.66 -27.77
N ALA A 301 5.17 26.80 -27.79
CA ALA A 301 4.64 28.05 -28.33
C ALA A 301 4.36 27.98 -29.84
N GLY A 302 5.07 27.10 -30.57
CA GLY A 302 4.80 26.79 -31.99
C GLY A 302 3.62 25.84 -32.21
N PHE A 303 3.21 25.07 -31.20
CA PHE A 303 2.23 23.98 -31.33
C PHE A 303 0.76 24.43 -31.19
N HIS A 304 0.47 25.52 -30.46
CA HIS A 304 -0.90 25.98 -30.24
C HIS A 304 -1.53 26.71 -31.44
N ASN A 305 -0.73 27.32 -32.31
CA ASN A 305 -1.23 28.02 -33.50
C ASN A 305 -1.71 27.07 -34.62
N ALA A 306 -1.50 25.75 -34.48
CA ALA A 306 -1.97 24.74 -35.42
C ALA A 306 -3.40 24.25 -35.15
N ALA A 307 -3.88 24.30 -33.90
CA ALA A 307 -5.22 23.84 -33.51
C ALA A 307 -6.35 24.68 -34.14
N ALA A 308 -6.11 25.97 -34.40
CA ALA A 308 -7.05 26.85 -35.08
C ALA A 308 -7.06 26.71 -36.62
N ALA A 309 -6.15 25.92 -37.20
CA ALA A 309 -6.00 25.76 -38.65
C ALA A 309 -6.51 24.41 -39.19
N ILE A 310 -6.89 23.46 -38.32
CA ILE A 310 -7.33 22.09 -38.70
C ILE A 310 -8.86 21.98 -38.85
N GLU A 311 -9.63 23.07 -38.70
CA GLU A 311 -11.05 23.10 -39.09
C GLU A 311 -11.28 23.17 -40.62
N GLY A 312 -10.22 23.10 -41.43
CA GLY A 312 -10.29 23.08 -42.89
C GLY A 312 -10.18 21.68 -43.48
N GLU A 313 -11.31 21.13 -43.91
CA GLU A 313 -11.46 20.05 -44.91
C GLU A 313 -10.79 18.70 -44.61
N ALA A 314 -11.42 17.91 -43.74
CA ALA A 314 -11.35 16.46 -43.86
C ALA A 314 -12.01 16.05 -45.18
N THR A 315 -11.20 15.68 -46.17
CA THR A 315 -11.72 15.12 -47.43
C THR A 315 -12.33 13.75 -47.14
N ALA A 316 -13.56 13.54 -47.63
CA ALA A 316 -14.30 12.30 -47.48
C ALA A 316 -13.70 11.18 -48.34
N GLY A 317 -12.59 10.60 -47.86
CA GLY A 317 -12.08 9.30 -48.28
C GLY A 317 -12.55 8.21 -47.32
N ALA A 318 -12.50 6.94 -47.74
CA ALA A 318 -12.75 5.80 -46.85
C ALA A 318 -11.78 5.88 -45.66
N ALA A 319 -12.30 5.72 -44.43
CA ALA A 319 -11.46 5.69 -43.24
C ALA A 319 -10.40 4.58 -43.40
N PRO A 320 -9.11 4.88 -43.19
CA PRO A 320 -8.05 3.88 -43.30
C PRO A 320 -8.27 2.77 -42.26
N GLU A 321 -7.74 1.58 -42.57
CA GLU A 321 -7.80 0.46 -41.62
C GLU A 321 -7.08 0.82 -40.31
N PRO A 322 -7.62 0.44 -39.14
CA PRO A 322 -6.99 0.73 -37.86
C PRO A 322 -5.58 0.14 -37.75
N LEU A 323 -4.63 0.92 -37.24
CA LEU A 323 -3.31 0.45 -36.90
C LEU A 323 -3.39 -0.37 -35.61
N THR A 324 -3.00 -1.65 -35.67
CA THR A 324 -3.05 -2.54 -34.51
C THR A 324 -1.66 -2.74 -33.94
N ILE A 325 -1.49 -2.48 -32.64
CA ILE A 325 -0.24 -2.67 -31.91
C ILE A 325 -0.47 -3.56 -30.71
N SER A 326 0.42 -4.53 -30.54
CA SER A 326 0.46 -5.42 -29.38
C SER A 326 1.82 -5.31 -28.70
N LEU A 327 1.84 -4.97 -27.41
CA LEU A 327 3.06 -4.78 -26.62
C LEU A 327 2.92 -5.44 -25.24
N PRO A 328 4.02 -5.79 -24.56
CA PRO A 328 3.96 -6.12 -23.14
C PRO A 328 3.50 -4.89 -22.35
N LEU A 329 2.69 -5.12 -21.32
CA LEU A 329 2.32 -4.09 -20.35
C LEU A 329 3.54 -3.72 -19.52
N ASP A 330 3.73 -2.42 -19.36
CA ASP A 330 4.65 -1.85 -18.40
C ASP A 330 4.01 -0.57 -17.83
N ARG A 331 4.62 0.02 -16.80
CA ARG A 331 4.15 1.29 -16.22
C ARG A 331 4.14 2.40 -17.27
N LYS A 332 5.17 2.41 -18.12
CA LYS A 332 5.33 3.32 -19.26
C LYS A 332 5.72 2.50 -20.50
N VAL A 333 4.78 2.32 -21.41
CA VAL A 333 4.94 1.50 -22.62
C VAL A 333 5.36 2.39 -23.79
N GLU A 334 6.49 2.09 -24.42
CA GLU A 334 6.99 2.81 -25.59
C GLU A 334 6.19 2.40 -26.85
N VAL A 335 5.07 3.08 -27.09
CA VAL A 335 4.18 2.80 -28.23
C VAL A 335 4.71 3.40 -29.54
N GLY A 336 5.59 4.39 -29.44
CA GLY A 336 6.15 5.11 -30.56
C GLY A 336 6.81 4.25 -31.61
N ALA A 337 7.79 3.43 -31.20
CA ALA A 337 8.51 2.54 -32.11
C ALA A 337 7.60 1.53 -32.81
N ALA A 338 6.62 0.99 -32.09
CA ALA A 338 5.65 0.07 -32.65
C ALA A 338 4.75 0.74 -33.70
N LEU A 339 4.35 2.00 -33.48
CA LEU A 339 3.58 2.80 -34.45
C LEU A 339 4.35 2.98 -35.76
N ARG A 340 5.61 3.43 -35.71
CA ARG A 340 6.42 3.59 -36.92
C ARG A 340 6.59 2.31 -37.72
N ASN A 341 6.81 1.19 -37.03
CA ASN A 341 6.98 -0.10 -37.69
C ASN A 341 5.69 -0.59 -38.36
N THR A 342 4.53 -0.29 -37.77
CA THR A 342 3.22 -0.70 -38.30
C THR A 342 2.81 0.14 -39.51
N ALA A 343 3.24 1.40 -39.58
CA ALA A 343 2.92 2.32 -40.67
C ALA A 343 4.17 3.11 -41.15
N PRO A 344 5.13 2.45 -41.83
CA PRO A 344 6.39 3.07 -42.24
C PRO A 344 6.16 4.17 -43.29
N GLY A 345 6.71 5.37 -43.06
CA GLY A 345 6.63 6.50 -43.99
C GLY A 345 5.29 7.24 -44.04
N THR A 346 4.31 6.85 -43.21
CA THR A 346 3.00 7.52 -43.11
C THR A 346 2.85 8.40 -41.86
N LEU A 347 3.69 8.21 -40.84
CA LEU A 347 3.61 8.89 -39.54
C LEU A 347 4.56 10.10 -39.46
N GLU A 348 4.35 11.07 -40.35
CA GLU A 348 4.93 12.41 -40.25
C GLU A 348 3.81 13.40 -39.86
N ASP A 349 4.15 14.49 -39.15
CA ASP A 349 3.19 15.48 -38.65
C ASP A 349 2.04 14.86 -37.84
N VAL A 350 2.37 14.04 -36.84
CA VAL A 350 1.37 13.31 -36.06
C VAL A 350 0.67 14.25 -35.08
N VAL A 351 -0.66 14.18 -34.99
CA VAL A 351 -1.45 14.95 -34.02
C VAL A 351 -2.37 14.01 -33.27
N VAL A 352 -2.34 13.98 -31.94
CA VAL A 352 -3.31 13.20 -31.15
C VAL A 352 -4.65 13.91 -31.16
N THR A 353 -5.67 13.32 -31.77
CA THR A 353 -7.02 13.91 -31.85
C THR A 353 -7.94 13.40 -30.75
N ARG A 354 -7.77 12.13 -30.34
CA ARG A 354 -8.49 11.54 -29.21
C ARG A 354 -7.52 10.75 -28.34
N PRO A 355 -7.39 11.07 -27.04
CA PRO A 355 -6.53 10.32 -26.13
C PRO A 355 -7.11 8.93 -25.80
N PRO A 356 -6.27 8.02 -25.26
CA PRO A 356 -6.71 6.74 -24.73
C PRO A 356 -7.72 6.86 -23.58
N SER A 357 -8.51 5.81 -23.36
CA SER A 357 -9.55 5.77 -22.33
C SER A 357 -9.09 5.13 -21.02
N LEU A 358 -8.10 4.24 -21.07
CA LEU A 358 -7.56 3.50 -19.92
C LEU A 358 -6.14 3.98 -19.54
N GLY A 359 -5.55 4.84 -20.35
CA GLY A 359 -4.24 5.41 -20.11
C GLY A 359 -4.14 6.86 -20.54
N ARG A 360 -2.91 7.34 -20.62
CA ARG A 360 -2.57 8.65 -21.15
C ARG A 360 -1.35 8.55 -22.04
N LEU A 361 -1.25 9.48 -22.98
CA LEU A 361 -0.06 9.59 -23.82
C LEU A 361 0.88 10.63 -23.23
N GLU A 362 2.15 10.27 -23.16
CA GLU A 362 3.25 11.10 -22.71
C GLU A 362 4.32 11.16 -23.80
N LEU A 363 5.14 12.21 -23.78
CA LEU A 363 6.29 12.36 -24.67
C LEU A 363 7.56 12.46 -23.83
N ARG A 364 8.60 11.73 -24.23
CA ARG A 364 9.94 11.86 -23.65
C ARG A 364 10.79 12.78 -24.52
N ALA A 365 11.16 13.95 -24.00
CA ALA A 365 12.01 14.89 -24.73
C ALA A 365 13.06 15.48 -23.79
N GLY A 366 14.33 15.49 -24.22
CA GLY A 366 15.43 16.08 -23.44
C GLY A 366 15.65 15.47 -22.05
N GLY A 367 15.32 14.18 -21.87
CA GLY A 367 15.43 13.50 -20.58
C GLY A 367 14.28 13.78 -19.60
N GLN A 368 13.24 14.52 -20.02
CA GLN A 368 12.04 14.79 -19.22
C GLN A 368 10.80 14.18 -19.86
N THR A 369 9.90 13.65 -19.02
CA THR A 369 8.58 13.18 -19.46
C THR A 369 7.55 14.30 -19.35
N ARG A 370 6.74 14.48 -20.40
CA ARG A 370 5.70 15.53 -20.50
C ARG A 370 4.35 14.95 -20.91
N GLY A 371 3.26 15.55 -20.42
CA GLY A 371 1.90 15.15 -20.78
C GLY A 371 1.48 15.67 -22.14
N LEU A 372 0.71 14.88 -22.89
CA LEU A 372 0.12 15.30 -24.15
C LEU A 372 -1.32 15.78 -23.96
N ILE A 373 -1.67 16.84 -24.70
CA ILE A 373 -3.06 17.32 -24.80
C ILE A 373 -3.64 16.96 -26.17
N PRO A 374 -4.97 16.90 -26.29
CA PRO A 374 -5.59 16.83 -27.61
C PRO A 374 -5.07 17.97 -28.50
N LEU A 375 -4.84 17.64 -29.77
CA LEU A 375 -4.29 18.51 -30.80
C LEU A 375 -2.80 18.86 -30.63
N THR A 376 -2.04 18.13 -29.80
CA THR A 376 -0.58 18.24 -29.80
C THR A 376 -0.01 17.66 -31.10
N ARG A 377 0.75 18.49 -31.84
CA ARG A 377 1.44 18.15 -33.09
C ARG A 377 2.89 17.72 -32.83
N PHE A 378 3.38 16.72 -33.57
CA PHE A 378 4.75 16.22 -33.50
C PHE A 378 5.42 16.28 -34.89
N ALA A 379 6.44 17.14 -35.03
CA ALA A 379 7.19 17.31 -36.29
C ALA A 379 8.30 16.25 -36.45
N GLU A 380 8.95 15.86 -35.34
CA GLU A 380 9.93 14.77 -35.21
C GLU A 380 9.74 14.20 -33.78
N GLY A 381 9.59 12.88 -33.58
CA GLY A 381 9.45 12.31 -32.23
C GLY A 381 8.30 11.33 -31.97
N VAL A 382 7.75 10.68 -33.01
CA VAL A 382 6.83 9.54 -32.78
C VAL A 382 7.53 8.46 -31.95
N ASP A 383 8.85 8.30 -32.06
CA ASP A 383 9.74 7.41 -31.31
C ASP A 383 9.56 7.51 -29.80
N ASP A 384 9.38 8.72 -29.32
CA ASP A 384 9.36 9.03 -27.90
C ASP A 384 7.95 9.02 -27.30
N LEU A 385 6.96 8.57 -28.08
CA LEU A 385 5.58 8.45 -27.63
C LEU A 385 5.43 7.28 -26.65
N ILE A 386 4.93 7.59 -25.46
CA ILE A 386 4.74 6.66 -24.35
C ILE A 386 3.25 6.58 -24.04
N TYR A 387 2.77 5.36 -23.80
CA TYR A 387 1.50 5.11 -23.15
C TYR A 387 1.75 4.81 -21.68
N ALA A 388 1.21 5.64 -20.79
CA ALA A 388 1.22 5.38 -19.35
C ALA A 388 -0.16 4.83 -18.94
N ASN A 389 -0.18 3.65 -18.33
CA ASN A 389 -1.41 3.04 -17.82
C ASN A 389 -1.98 3.93 -16.70
N SER A 390 -3.25 4.34 -16.79
CA SER A 390 -3.91 5.19 -15.79
C SER A 390 -5.01 4.46 -15.03
N ARG A 391 -5.19 3.15 -15.24
CA ARG A 391 -6.21 2.37 -14.55
C ARG A 391 -5.98 2.33 -13.04
N PRO A 392 -7.07 2.16 -12.25
CA PRO A 392 -6.98 1.66 -10.89
C PRO A 392 -6.26 0.31 -10.86
N GLU A 393 -5.60 0.02 -9.75
CA GLU A 393 -5.02 -1.28 -9.48
C GLU A 393 -6.10 -2.37 -9.47
N LEU A 394 -5.77 -3.56 -9.97
CA LEU A 394 -6.70 -4.67 -10.15
C LEU A 394 -6.17 -5.91 -9.45
N SER A 395 -7.07 -6.70 -8.87
CA SER A 395 -6.74 -8.08 -8.51
C SER A 395 -6.58 -8.92 -9.79
N ALA A 396 -5.48 -9.68 -9.87
CA ALA A 396 -5.23 -10.62 -10.94
C ALA A 396 -6.34 -11.69 -11.04
N LEU A 397 -6.97 -12.08 -9.92
CA LEU A 397 -8.09 -13.02 -9.93
C LEU A 397 -9.34 -12.48 -10.63
N GLN A 398 -9.49 -11.17 -10.70
CA GLN A 398 -10.60 -10.50 -11.38
C GLN A 398 -10.29 -10.27 -12.88
N MET A 399 -9.13 -10.73 -13.36
CA MET A 399 -8.68 -10.59 -14.74
C MET A 399 -8.67 -11.96 -15.44
N PRO A 400 -9.81 -12.44 -15.99
CA PRO A 400 -9.88 -13.74 -16.66
C PRO A 400 -9.00 -13.83 -17.92
N ASN A 401 -8.68 -12.67 -18.51
CA ASN A 401 -7.71 -12.55 -19.59
C ASN A 401 -6.66 -11.49 -19.21
N PRO A 402 -5.35 -11.81 -19.20
CA PRO A 402 -4.28 -10.88 -18.84
C PRO A 402 -3.96 -9.90 -19.98
N LEU A 403 -4.99 -9.28 -20.55
CA LEU A 403 -4.90 -8.33 -21.66
C LEU A 403 -5.63 -7.03 -21.29
N ILE A 404 -4.99 -5.90 -21.57
CA ILE A 404 -5.61 -4.58 -21.53
C ILE A 404 -5.76 -4.11 -22.97
N ARG A 405 -6.97 -3.71 -23.35
CA ARG A 405 -7.27 -3.16 -24.68
C ARG A 405 -7.67 -1.71 -24.53
N ASP A 406 -7.02 -0.85 -25.29
CA ASP A 406 -7.35 0.57 -25.37
C ASP A 406 -7.22 1.03 -26.81
N GLU A 407 -7.65 2.25 -27.10
CA GLU A 407 -7.55 2.85 -28.41
C GLU A 407 -7.39 4.36 -28.31
N PHE A 408 -6.70 4.94 -29.30
CA PHE A 408 -6.58 6.38 -29.42
C PHE A 408 -6.55 6.78 -30.90
N GLU A 409 -6.81 8.04 -31.18
CA GLU A 409 -6.82 8.55 -32.57
C GLU A 409 -5.71 9.56 -32.77
N VAL A 410 -5.07 9.45 -33.92
CA VAL A 410 -4.09 10.40 -34.40
C VAL A 410 -4.43 10.85 -35.82
N THR A 411 -4.07 12.06 -36.21
CA THR A 411 -3.89 12.38 -37.64
C THR A 411 -2.43 12.27 -38.00
N ALA A 412 -2.11 11.66 -39.13
CA ALA A 412 -0.76 11.63 -39.67
C ALA A 412 -0.80 12.17 -41.10
N ASN A 413 0.01 13.18 -41.41
CA ASN A 413 -0.04 13.91 -42.67
C ASN A 413 -1.47 14.35 -43.07
N GLY A 414 -2.27 14.79 -42.08
CA GLY A 414 -3.67 15.20 -42.26
C GLY A 414 -4.70 14.07 -42.45
N THR A 415 -4.27 12.80 -42.42
CA THR A 415 -5.18 11.64 -42.51
C THR A 415 -5.45 11.08 -41.12
N ALA A 416 -6.72 10.96 -40.74
CA ALA A 416 -7.11 10.35 -39.46
C ALA A 416 -6.79 8.84 -39.44
N GLN A 417 -6.24 8.36 -38.33
CA GLN A 417 -5.84 6.98 -38.08
C GLN A 417 -6.27 6.58 -36.67
N THR A 418 -6.95 5.44 -36.56
CA THR A 418 -7.26 4.83 -35.26
C THR A 418 -6.15 3.86 -34.90
N VAL A 419 -5.61 3.97 -33.70
CA VAL A 419 -4.65 3.03 -33.14
C VAL A 419 -5.35 2.14 -32.12
N GLN A 420 -5.37 0.84 -32.37
CA GLN A 420 -5.83 -0.18 -31.44
C GLN A 420 -4.63 -0.75 -30.68
N LEU A 421 -4.62 -0.58 -29.36
CA LEU A 421 -3.55 -1.00 -28.48
C LEU A 421 -3.99 -2.21 -27.66
N THR A 422 -3.22 -3.29 -27.74
CA THR A 422 -3.36 -4.46 -26.85
C THR A 422 -2.10 -4.61 -26.00
N LEU A 423 -2.23 -4.48 -24.69
CA LEU A 423 -1.14 -4.67 -23.73
C LEU A 423 -1.29 -6.03 -23.05
N THR A 424 -0.23 -6.82 -23.06
CA THR A 424 -0.20 -8.15 -22.44
C THR A 424 0.49 -8.06 -21.08
N VAL A 425 -0.20 -8.42 -20.00
CA VAL A 425 0.39 -8.47 -18.67
C VAL A 425 1.49 -9.53 -18.66
N ASP A 426 2.67 -9.20 -18.15
CA ASP A 426 3.73 -10.20 -17.98
C ASP A 426 3.28 -11.29 -16.99
N PRO A 427 3.57 -12.58 -17.24
CA PRO A 427 3.20 -13.63 -16.32
C PRO A 427 3.71 -13.42 -14.88
N CYS A 428 4.90 -12.84 -14.67
CA CYS A 428 5.39 -12.56 -13.32
C CYS A 428 4.58 -11.44 -12.64
N ASP A 429 4.23 -10.38 -13.37
CA ASP A 429 3.34 -9.33 -12.88
C ASP A 429 1.95 -9.88 -12.50
N PHE A 430 1.43 -10.84 -13.28
CA PHE A 430 0.13 -11.46 -13.03
C PHE A 430 0.13 -12.42 -11.82
N GLU A 431 1.17 -13.24 -11.69
CA GLU A 431 1.27 -14.27 -10.64
C GLU A 431 1.86 -13.75 -9.32
N ALA A 432 2.61 -12.64 -9.36
CA ALA A 432 3.38 -12.15 -8.23
C ALA A 432 3.49 -10.62 -8.13
N GLY A 433 2.69 -9.84 -8.87
CA GLY A 433 2.54 -8.40 -8.63
C GLY A 433 2.03 -8.10 -7.21
N ASP A 434 2.46 -7.00 -6.60
CA ASP A 434 2.04 -6.64 -5.23
C ASP A 434 1.12 -5.42 -5.20
N HIS A 435 0.24 -5.40 -4.21
CA HIS A 435 -0.67 -4.29 -3.96
C HIS A 435 0.10 -3.07 -3.44
N LEU A 436 -0.25 -1.86 -3.93
CA LEU A 436 0.43 -0.60 -3.61
C LEU A 436 1.93 -0.62 -3.88
N ASP A 437 2.36 -1.30 -4.94
CA ASP A 437 3.74 -1.23 -5.41
C ASP A 437 3.93 0.00 -6.32
N PRO A 438 4.71 1.02 -5.91
CA PRO A 438 4.96 2.21 -6.74
C PRO A 438 5.65 1.91 -8.08
N GLU A 439 6.39 0.79 -8.15
CA GLU A 439 7.06 0.33 -9.36
C GLU A 439 6.27 -0.77 -10.10
N GLY A 440 5.11 -1.18 -9.58
CA GLY A 440 4.21 -2.16 -10.18
C GLY A 440 3.46 -1.66 -11.42
N VAL A 441 2.79 -2.58 -12.12
CA VAL A 441 2.01 -2.29 -13.35
C VAL A 441 0.51 -2.09 -13.11
N GLY A 442 0.07 -2.09 -11.85
CA GLY A 442 -1.35 -1.98 -11.46
C GLY A 442 -2.13 -3.30 -11.53
N VAL A 443 -1.42 -4.43 -11.51
CA VAL A 443 -2.01 -5.77 -11.34
C VAL A 443 -1.39 -6.36 -10.09
N ALA A 444 -2.23 -6.72 -9.13
CA ALA A 444 -1.82 -7.22 -7.83
C ALA A 444 -2.31 -8.65 -7.61
N ARG A 445 -1.46 -9.44 -6.98
CA ARG A 445 -1.74 -10.77 -6.47
C ARG A 445 -1.43 -10.75 -4.98
N TYR A 446 -2.46 -10.85 -4.14
CA TYR A 446 -2.25 -10.85 -2.70
C TYR A 446 -1.44 -12.08 -2.29
N PRO A 447 -0.72 -12.04 -1.15
CA PRO A 447 0.06 -13.17 -0.69
C PRO A 447 -0.74 -14.49 -0.76
N ASN A 448 -1.96 -14.54 -0.20
CA ASN A 448 -2.82 -15.74 -0.17
C ASN A 448 -3.25 -16.27 -1.55
N GLU A 449 -3.02 -15.51 -2.62
CA GLU A 449 -3.44 -15.87 -3.98
C GLU A 449 -2.27 -16.37 -4.85
N ILE A 450 -1.02 -16.22 -4.41
CA ILE A 450 0.17 -16.62 -5.19
C ILE A 450 0.21 -18.14 -5.40
N GLU A 451 0.16 -18.57 -6.66
CA GLU A 451 0.35 -19.95 -7.07
C GLU A 451 1.84 -20.23 -7.31
N VAL A 452 2.52 -20.70 -6.27
CA VAL A 452 3.98 -20.74 -6.16
C VAL A 452 4.69 -21.34 -7.38
N ALA A 453 4.22 -22.47 -7.90
CA ALA A 453 4.88 -23.13 -9.04
C ALA A 453 4.78 -22.31 -10.34
N ALA A 454 3.61 -21.71 -10.60
CA ALA A 454 3.39 -20.85 -11.76
C ALA A 454 4.19 -19.55 -11.62
N ALA A 455 4.13 -18.93 -10.44
CA ALA A 455 4.82 -17.70 -10.12
C ALA A 455 6.35 -17.84 -10.21
N LEU A 456 6.92 -18.93 -9.68
CA LEU A 456 8.37 -19.17 -9.73
C LEU A 456 8.85 -19.25 -11.18
N SER A 457 8.22 -20.11 -11.99
CA SER A 457 8.59 -20.25 -13.40
C SER A 457 8.42 -18.95 -14.19
N ALA A 458 7.37 -18.18 -13.91
CA ALA A 458 7.11 -16.91 -14.56
C ALA A 458 8.17 -15.86 -14.21
N CYS A 459 8.48 -15.71 -12.92
CA CYS A 459 9.39 -14.68 -12.43
C CYS A 459 10.86 -14.99 -12.71
N GLU A 460 11.28 -16.25 -12.68
CA GLU A 460 12.63 -16.64 -13.15
C GLU A 460 12.81 -16.32 -14.65
N ALA A 461 11.78 -16.58 -15.47
CA ALA A 461 11.81 -16.24 -16.89
C ALA A 461 11.84 -14.72 -17.11
N ALA A 462 11.09 -13.94 -16.34
CA ALA A 462 11.08 -12.48 -16.41
C ALA A 462 12.44 -11.88 -16.01
N VAL A 463 13.05 -12.35 -14.91
CA VAL A 463 14.40 -11.93 -14.48
C VAL A 463 15.46 -12.30 -15.52
N ALA A 464 15.37 -13.49 -16.13
CA ALA A 464 16.29 -13.91 -17.18
C ALA A 464 16.18 -13.05 -18.45
N ARG A 465 14.96 -12.61 -18.77
CA ARG A 465 14.67 -11.73 -19.92
C ARG A 465 15.11 -10.29 -19.67
N GLU A 466 14.93 -9.79 -18.46
CA GLU A 466 15.18 -8.39 -18.07
C GLU A 466 16.01 -8.29 -16.77
N PRO A 467 17.31 -8.59 -16.82
CA PRO A 467 18.16 -8.74 -15.64
C PRO A 467 18.49 -7.41 -14.90
N THR A 468 18.00 -6.28 -15.41
CA THR A 468 18.12 -4.96 -14.79
C THR A 468 16.79 -4.42 -14.25
N ASN A 469 15.71 -5.19 -14.37
CA ASN A 469 14.39 -4.76 -13.93
C ASN A 469 14.19 -5.16 -12.45
N GLY A 470 14.33 -4.18 -11.54
CA GLY A 470 14.18 -4.39 -10.10
C GLY A 470 12.81 -4.93 -9.70
N ARG A 471 11.75 -4.66 -10.50
CA ARG A 471 10.38 -5.15 -10.25
C ARG A 471 10.32 -6.67 -10.26
N PHE A 472 10.90 -7.31 -11.27
CA PHE A 472 10.87 -8.78 -11.36
C PHE A 472 11.70 -9.45 -10.26
N TYR A 473 12.79 -8.83 -9.81
CA TYR A 473 13.50 -9.31 -8.63
C TYR A 473 12.67 -9.19 -7.36
N TYR A 474 11.93 -8.09 -7.19
CA TYR A 474 11.04 -7.92 -6.05
C TYR A 474 9.93 -8.98 -6.04
N GLN A 475 9.26 -9.17 -7.18
CA GLN A 475 8.20 -10.17 -7.34
C GLN A 475 8.74 -11.60 -7.13
N LEU A 476 9.92 -11.92 -7.68
CA LEU A 476 10.59 -13.21 -7.43
C LEU A 476 10.90 -13.41 -5.94
N GLY A 477 11.32 -12.36 -5.23
CA GLY A 477 11.50 -12.40 -3.78
C GLY A 477 10.22 -12.76 -3.02
N ARG A 478 9.05 -12.23 -3.45
CA ARG A 478 7.74 -12.62 -2.89
C ARG A 478 7.45 -14.11 -3.11
N VAL A 479 7.83 -14.66 -4.27
CA VAL A 479 7.66 -16.10 -4.54
C VAL A 479 8.56 -16.94 -3.64
N TYR A 480 9.82 -16.54 -3.42
CA TYR A 480 10.71 -17.23 -2.49
C TYR A 480 10.23 -17.15 -1.03
N LEU A 481 9.63 -16.03 -0.62
CA LEU A 481 8.94 -15.95 0.68
C LEU A 481 7.80 -16.97 0.78
N ALA A 482 6.96 -17.09 -0.26
CA ALA A 482 5.90 -18.08 -0.32
C ALA A 482 6.42 -19.53 -0.30
N LEU A 483 7.62 -19.77 -0.84
CA LEU A 483 8.37 -21.03 -0.74
C LEU A 483 9.04 -21.25 0.63
N ARG A 484 9.10 -20.22 1.47
CA ARG A 484 9.89 -20.15 2.71
C ARG A 484 11.40 -20.32 2.50
N ASP A 485 11.89 -20.01 1.31
CA ASP A 485 13.32 -19.90 1.04
C ASP A 485 13.77 -18.46 1.37
N LEU A 486 14.04 -18.21 2.64
CA LEU A 486 14.37 -16.86 3.12
C LEU A 486 15.68 -16.34 2.53
N ASP A 487 16.64 -17.23 2.24
CA ASP A 487 17.94 -16.85 1.69
C ASP A 487 17.81 -16.45 0.22
N ALA A 488 17.05 -17.21 -0.58
CA ALA A 488 16.74 -16.83 -1.96
C ALA A 488 15.86 -15.56 -2.04
N ALA A 489 14.93 -15.40 -1.09
CA ALA A 489 14.12 -14.20 -0.97
C ALA A 489 14.99 -12.97 -0.69
N GLU A 490 15.88 -13.05 0.31
CA GLU A 490 16.81 -11.98 0.67
C GLU A 490 17.70 -11.60 -0.52
N ALA A 491 18.31 -12.58 -1.19
CA ALA A 491 19.13 -12.33 -2.37
C ALA A 491 18.35 -11.63 -3.49
N SER A 492 17.08 -12.00 -3.70
CA SER A 492 16.23 -11.37 -4.71
C SER A 492 15.84 -9.94 -4.32
N PHE A 493 15.48 -9.70 -3.07
CA PHE A 493 15.17 -8.34 -2.59
C PHE A 493 16.40 -7.43 -2.55
N ASP A 494 17.59 -7.96 -2.25
CA ASP A 494 18.84 -7.20 -2.36
C ASP A 494 19.06 -6.74 -3.80
N ARG A 495 18.83 -7.60 -4.81
CA ARG A 495 18.92 -7.21 -6.22
C ARG A 495 17.86 -6.18 -6.59
N ALA A 496 16.64 -6.32 -6.09
CA ALA A 496 15.59 -5.31 -6.27
C ALA A 496 15.99 -3.96 -5.66
N ARG A 497 16.58 -3.96 -4.45
CA ARG A 497 17.12 -2.77 -3.78
C ARG A 497 18.26 -2.14 -4.55
N ASP A 498 19.17 -2.93 -5.13
CA ASP A 498 20.28 -2.44 -5.96
C ASP A 498 19.78 -1.69 -7.21
N PHE A 499 18.60 -2.08 -7.73
CA PHE A 499 17.89 -1.37 -8.80
C PHE A 499 16.89 -0.30 -8.27
N ASP A 500 17.04 0.10 -7.00
CA ASP A 500 16.23 1.09 -6.30
C ASP A 500 14.72 0.80 -6.36
N HIS A 501 14.32 -0.46 -6.20
CA HIS A 501 12.91 -0.81 -6.00
C HIS A 501 12.44 -0.38 -4.60
N THR A 502 11.34 0.39 -4.52
CA THR A 502 10.91 1.03 -3.26
C THR A 502 10.54 0.01 -2.19
N ARG A 503 9.76 -1.00 -2.55
CA ARG A 503 9.29 -2.06 -1.64
C ARG A 503 10.38 -3.01 -1.13
N ALA A 504 11.57 -3.02 -1.74
CA ALA A 504 12.63 -3.95 -1.34
C ALA A 504 13.16 -3.68 0.07
N TRP A 505 13.19 -2.41 0.49
CA TRP A 505 13.60 -2.00 1.83
C TRP A 505 12.66 -2.54 2.91
N HIS A 506 11.35 -2.44 2.67
CA HIS A 506 10.34 -3.05 3.54
C HIS A 506 10.51 -4.56 3.63
N ALA A 507 10.62 -5.25 2.49
CA ALA A 507 10.73 -6.70 2.45
C ALA A 507 11.96 -7.23 3.20
N LEU A 508 13.12 -6.57 3.04
CA LEU A 508 14.34 -6.92 3.77
C LEU A 508 14.19 -6.68 5.28
N GLY A 509 13.58 -5.56 5.69
CA GLY A 509 13.31 -5.30 7.11
C GLY A 509 12.38 -6.35 7.74
N MET A 510 11.35 -6.77 7.00
CA MET A 510 10.44 -7.83 7.45
C MET A 510 11.11 -9.21 7.50
N LEU A 511 12.03 -9.51 6.58
CA LEU A 511 12.84 -10.73 6.61
C LEU A 511 13.69 -10.82 7.87
N GLU A 512 14.37 -9.73 8.26
CA GLU A 512 15.15 -9.71 9.49
C GLU A 512 14.29 -9.93 10.74
N ILE A 513 13.10 -9.31 10.80
CA ILE A 513 12.12 -9.55 11.87
C ILE A 513 11.70 -11.02 11.90
N ALA A 514 11.37 -11.59 10.73
CA ALA A 514 10.96 -12.98 10.62
C ALA A 514 12.06 -13.94 11.11
N ARG A 515 13.32 -13.73 10.70
CA ARG A 515 14.47 -14.54 11.15
C ARG A 515 14.68 -14.44 12.66
N GLN A 516 14.54 -13.25 13.24
CA GLN A 516 14.63 -13.08 14.70
C GLN A 516 13.53 -13.90 15.39
N GLN A 517 12.29 -13.79 14.91
CA GLN A 517 11.14 -14.50 15.48
C GLN A 517 11.26 -16.02 15.38
N GLU A 518 11.91 -16.56 14.33
CA GLU A 518 12.22 -18.00 14.24
C GLU A 518 13.06 -18.51 15.41
N THR A 519 13.87 -17.63 16.03
CA THR A 519 14.75 -17.99 17.14
C THR A 519 14.25 -17.51 18.52
N ALA A 520 13.26 -16.60 18.55
CA ALA A 520 12.81 -15.93 19.76
C ALA A 520 11.86 -16.78 20.66
N GLY A 521 11.43 -17.95 20.19
CA GLY A 521 10.46 -18.77 20.91
C GLY A 521 9.08 -18.12 20.97
N ALA A 522 8.44 -18.10 22.14
CA ALA A 522 7.07 -17.59 22.31
C ALA A 522 6.99 -16.07 22.61
N GLU A 523 8.12 -15.40 22.80
CA GLU A 523 8.16 -13.98 23.16
C GLU A 523 8.13 -13.09 21.91
N ARG A 524 7.25 -12.08 21.89
CA ARG A 524 7.23 -11.05 20.84
C ARG A 524 8.32 -10.02 21.15
N LEU A 525 9.44 -10.10 20.46
CA LEU A 525 10.55 -9.15 20.61
C LEU A 525 10.36 -7.90 19.73
N PRO A 526 10.87 -6.73 20.15
CA PRO A 526 11.00 -5.57 19.28
C PRO A 526 11.89 -5.89 18.07
N ALA A 527 11.57 -5.31 16.91
CA ALA A 527 12.39 -5.45 15.72
C ALA A 527 13.86 -5.01 15.97
N PRO A 528 14.85 -5.70 15.36
CA PRO A 528 16.25 -5.29 15.48
C PRO A 528 16.48 -3.90 14.86
N GLU A 529 17.49 -3.17 15.35
CA GLU A 529 17.81 -1.81 14.85
C GLU A 529 18.06 -1.77 13.33
N THR A 530 18.66 -2.84 12.79
CA THR A 530 18.89 -3.01 11.35
C THR A 530 17.58 -3.08 10.56
N ALA A 531 16.60 -3.84 11.04
CA ALA A 531 15.27 -3.89 10.45
C ALA A 531 14.55 -2.55 10.53
N LEU A 532 14.61 -1.87 11.68
CA LEU A 532 14.02 -0.54 11.84
C LEU A 532 14.64 0.48 10.86
N ALA A 533 15.95 0.39 10.62
CA ALA A 533 16.62 1.24 9.64
C ALA A 533 16.19 0.94 8.20
N LEU A 534 16.04 -0.34 7.83
CA LEU A 534 15.51 -0.74 6.52
C LEU A 534 14.07 -0.23 6.32
N LEU A 535 13.21 -0.39 7.32
CA LEU A 535 11.84 0.11 7.26
C LEU A 535 11.82 1.64 7.13
N ALA A 536 12.66 2.38 7.88
CA ALA A 536 12.77 3.83 7.75
C ALA A 536 13.22 4.28 6.35
N MET A 537 14.13 3.53 5.71
CA MET A 537 14.53 3.79 4.32
C MET A 537 13.39 3.56 3.30
N GLY A 538 12.46 2.65 3.61
CA GLY A 538 11.22 2.48 2.87
C GLY A 538 10.24 3.65 3.07
N VAL A 539 10.10 4.12 4.32
CA VAL A 539 9.28 5.30 4.67
C VAL A 539 9.75 6.54 3.90
N ASP A 540 11.05 6.82 3.87
CA ASP A 540 11.61 7.97 3.16
C ASP A 540 11.31 7.89 1.64
N ARG A 541 11.24 6.67 1.08
CA ARG A 541 10.91 6.42 -0.34
C ARG A 541 9.41 6.41 -0.64
N GLY A 542 8.57 6.57 0.37
CA GLY A 542 7.12 6.64 0.20
C GLY A 542 6.44 5.28 0.10
N ASP A 543 7.03 4.23 0.68
CA ASP A 543 6.43 2.89 0.72
C ASP A 543 5.28 2.83 1.75
N PRO A 544 4.02 2.59 1.32
CA PRO A 544 2.88 2.45 2.23
C PRO A 544 3.01 1.30 3.24
N TYR A 545 3.68 0.21 2.86
CA TYR A 545 3.90 -0.93 3.74
C TYR A 545 5.01 -0.65 4.75
N ALA A 546 6.01 0.16 4.39
CA ALA A 546 7.01 0.63 5.34
C ALA A 546 6.40 1.59 6.38
N TYR A 547 5.50 2.49 5.96
CA TYR A 547 4.71 3.30 6.88
C TYR A 547 3.96 2.41 7.89
N HIS A 548 3.32 1.36 7.41
CA HIS A 548 2.63 0.39 8.26
C HIS A 548 3.59 -0.31 9.24
N SER A 549 4.61 -1.00 8.73
CA SER A 549 5.45 -1.87 9.55
C SER A 549 6.30 -1.09 10.54
N LEU A 550 6.91 0.05 10.14
CA LEU A 550 7.63 0.90 11.08
C LEU A 550 6.66 1.55 12.08
N GLY A 551 5.51 2.01 11.59
CA GLY A 551 4.49 2.62 12.43
C GLY A 551 4.00 1.70 13.53
N LEU A 552 3.75 0.42 13.20
CA LEU A 552 3.36 -0.61 14.14
C LEU A 552 4.45 -0.89 15.19
N GLN A 553 5.72 -1.00 14.78
CA GLN A 553 6.83 -1.20 15.71
C GLN A 553 6.95 -0.05 16.70
N LEU A 554 6.88 1.19 16.22
CA LEU A 554 6.98 2.38 17.08
C LEU A 554 5.76 2.53 17.99
N LEU A 555 4.56 2.21 17.52
CA LEU A 555 3.32 2.34 18.29
C LEU A 555 3.20 1.27 19.39
N GLU A 556 3.45 0.00 19.06
CA GLU A 556 3.21 -1.11 19.97
C GLU A 556 4.43 -1.45 20.85
N MET A 557 5.64 -1.34 20.30
CA MET A 557 6.85 -1.86 20.98
C MET A 557 7.64 -0.77 21.71
N SER A 558 7.45 0.51 21.37
CA SER A 558 8.17 1.61 22.03
C SER A 558 7.57 1.93 23.40
N VAL A 559 8.43 2.32 24.34
CA VAL A 559 8.02 2.92 25.62
C VAL A 559 8.05 4.45 25.60
N ASP A 560 8.60 5.05 24.55
CA ASP A 560 8.67 6.51 24.38
C ASP A 560 7.36 7.04 23.77
N PRO A 561 6.59 7.89 24.48
CA PRO A 561 5.35 8.47 23.95
C PRO A 561 5.52 9.27 22.66
N SER A 562 6.69 9.88 22.43
CA SER A 562 6.99 10.59 21.19
C SER A 562 7.07 9.64 20.00
N LEU A 563 7.78 8.51 20.18
CA LEU A 563 7.86 7.48 19.15
C LEU A 563 6.51 6.81 18.91
N LYS A 564 5.68 6.60 19.94
CA LYS A 564 4.32 6.08 19.76
C LYS A 564 3.46 7.01 18.89
N ARG A 565 3.50 8.33 19.14
CA ARG A 565 2.81 9.32 18.30
C ARG A 565 3.32 9.31 16.87
N GLN A 566 4.64 9.19 16.68
CA GLN A 566 5.22 9.03 15.34
C GLN A 566 4.75 7.74 14.66
N GLY A 567 4.63 6.64 15.41
CA GLY A 567 4.08 5.37 14.92
C GLY A 567 2.64 5.49 14.45
N PHE A 568 1.80 6.18 15.23
CA PHE A 568 0.42 6.49 14.85
C PHE A 568 0.33 7.38 13.60
N ASP A 569 1.22 8.36 13.46
CA ASP A 569 1.27 9.23 12.27
C ASP A 569 1.66 8.44 11.01
N LEU A 570 2.67 7.57 11.09
CA LEU A 570 3.03 6.68 9.98
C LEU A 570 1.87 5.76 9.57
N LEU A 571 1.21 5.12 10.55
CA LEU A 571 0.01 4.34 10.26
C LEU A 571 -1.05 5.20 9.58
N SER A 572 -1.34 6.41 10.09
CA SER A 572 -2.30 7.33 9.49
C SER A 572 -1.98 7.68 8.04
N ARG A 573 -0.70 7.86 7.67
CA ARG A 573 -0.30 8.09 6.26
C ARG A 573 -0.56 6.88 5.38
N SER A 574 -0.30 5.67 5.87
CA SER A 574 -0.63 4.46 5.12
C SER A 574 -2.14 4.32 4.89
N LEU A 575 -2.97 4.81 5.83
CA LEU A 575 -4.43 4.85 5.65
C LEU A 575 -4.87 5.82 4.56
N GLU A 576 -4.16 6.93 4.34
CA GLU A 576 -4.51 7.89 3.28
C GLU A 576 -4.41 7.29 1.88
N VAL A 577 -3.59 6.25 1.74
CA VAL A 577 -3.49 5.42 0.53
C VAL A 577 -4.21 4.07 0.71
N GLY A 578 -5.12 3.96 1.68
CA GLY A 578 -6.03 2.83 1.90
C GLY A 578 -5.37 1.51 2.32
N HIS A 579 -4.27 1.57 3.05
CA HIS A 579 -3.60 0.38 3.56
C HIS A 579 -4.44 -0.30 4.66
N THR A 580 -5.13 -1.39 4.29
CA THR A 580 -6.11 -2.08 5.16
C THR A 580 -5.48 -2.72 6.40
N PHE A 581 -4.24 -3.21 6.32
CA PHE A 581 -3.55 -3.75 7.50
C PHE A 581 -3.31 -2.70 8.58
N SER A 582 -3.14 -1.43 8.19
CA SER A 582 -3.01 -0.34 9.16
C SER A 582 -4.35 0.03 9.78
N MET A 583 -5.45 -0.09 9.02
CA MET A 583 -6.80 0.01 9.56
C MET A 583 -7.04 -1.10 10.59
N ASN A 584 -6.70 -2.35 10.26
CA ASN A 584 -6.79 -3.47 11.19
C ASN A 584 -5.94 -3.26 12.45
N ALA A 585 -4.68 -2.84 12.28
CA ALA A 585 -3.76 -2.60 13.39
C ALA A 585 -4.26 -1.51 14.36
N LEU A 586 -4.66 -0.35 13.83
CA LEU A 586 -5.22 0.73 14.65
C LEU A 586 -6.55 0.33 15.27
N GLY A 587 -7.40 -0.38 14.53
CA GLY A 587 -8.66 -0.91 15.05
C GLY A 587 -8.45 -1.81 16.26
N PHE A 588 -7.53 -2.77 16.17
CA PHE A 588 -7.16 -3.61 17.31
C PHE A 588 -6.52 -2.83 18.44
N TYR A 589 -5.61 -1.90 18.13
CA TYR A 589 -4.94 -1.07 19.14
C TYR A 589 -5.96 -0.37 20.05
N PHE A 590 -6.99 0.26 19.47
CA PHE A 590 -8.03 0.95 20.23
C PHE A 590 -9.06 0.00 20.87
N LEU A 591 -9.13 -1.26 20.45
CA LEU A 591 -9.98 -2.30 21.06
C LEU A 591 -9.30 -3.07 22.20
N GLN A 592 -8.02 -2.81 22.49
CA GLN A 592 -7.32 -3.45 23.59
C GLN A 592 -7.82 -2.94 24.95
N GLU A 593 -8.65 -3.75 25.59
CA GLU A 593 -9.13 -3.51 26.96
C GLU A 593 -7.96 -3.35 27.94
N ASN A 594 -8.13 -2.49 28.95
CA ASN A 594 -7.14 -2.19 29.99
C ASN A 594 -5.91 -1.41 29.52
N THR A 595 -6.00 -0.69 28.40
CA THR A 595 -4.98 0.27 27.96
C THR A 595 -5.50 1.71 28.11
N ASP A 596 -4.58 2.68 28.23
CA ASP A 596 -4.93 4.11 28.27
C ASP A 596 -5.53 4.61 26.94
N HIS A 597 -5.45 3.80 25.88
CA HIS A 597 -5.99 4.08 24.54
C HIS A 597 -7.18 3.19 24.19
N TYR A 598 -7.85 2.59 25.17
CA TYR A 598 -9.07 1.82 24.90
C TYR A 598 -10.21 2.77 24.50
N GLU A 599 -10.45 2.86 23.19
CA GLU A 599 -11.46 3.71 22.55
C GLU A 599 -12.29 2.82 21.60
N PRO A 600 -13.27 2.06 22.12
CA PRO A 600 -13.89 0.98 21.36
C PRO A 600 -14.65 1.48 20.13
N GLU A 601 -15.37 2.60 20.20
CA GLU A 601 -16.05 3.19 19.04
C GLU A 601 -15.06 3.56 17.93
N ARG A 602 -13.92 4.15 18.31
CA ARG A 602 -12.81 4.45 17.40
C ARG A 602 -12.30 3.16 16.75
N GLY A 603 -11.96 2.16 17.57
CA GLY A 603 -11.43 0.89 17.07
C GLY A 603 -12.39 0.19 16.11
N LEU A 604 -13.68 0.16 16.43
CA LEU A 604 -14.73 -0.40 15.56
C LEU A 604 -14.84 0.33 14.22
N ARG A 605 -14.69 1.67 14.19
CA ARG A 605 -14.67 2.44 12.95
C ARG A 605 -13.53 2.01 12.03
N TYR A 606 -12.30 1.90 12.56
CA TYR A 606 -11.15 1.42 11.79
C TYR A 606 -11.35 -0.01 11.21
N ILE A 607 -11.88 -0.94 12.01
CA ILE A 607 -12.12 -2.32 11.53
C ILE A 607 -13.19 -2.35 10.43
N ARG A 608 -14.25 -1.54 10.55
CA ARG A 608 -15.31 -1.46 9.54
C ARG A 608 -14.76 -0.97 8.20
N GLU A 609 -13.93 0.07 8.22
CA GLU A 609 -13.28 0.65 7.04
C GLU A 609 -12.39 -0.35 6.29
N SER A 610 -11.73 -1.24 7.04
CA SER A 610 -10.97 -2.36 6.47
C SER A 610 -11.89 -3.36 5.76
N ALA A 611 -12.98 -3.78 6.42
CA ALA A 611 -13.94 -4.72 5.87
C ALA A 611 -14.68 -4.16 4.63
N GLU A 612 -14.97 -2.86 4.58
CA GLU A 612 -15.59 -2.18 3.43
C GLU A 612 -14.66 -2.10 2.20
N ARG A 613 -13.37 -2.42 2.38
CA ARG A 613 -12.36 -2.57 1.32
C ARG A 613 -12.10 -4.04 0.96
N ASP A 614 -12.99 -4.94 1.37
CA ASP A 614 -12.94 -6.37 1.11
C ASP A 614 -11.69 -7.07 1.67
N ASP A 615 -11.12 -6.51 2.74
CA ASP A 615 -9.94 -7.08 3.41
C ASP A 615 -10.30 -8.34 4.21
N ILE A 616 -9.62 -9.44 3.93
CA ILE A 616 -9.89 -10.73 4.57
C ILE A 616 -9.63 -10.73 6.07
N TYR A 617 -8.69 -9.91 6.56
CA TYR A 617 -8.42 -9.76 7.99
C TYR A 617 -9.46 -8.82 8.62
N GLY A 618 -9.90 -7.78 7.92
CA GLY A 618 -11.04 -6.95 8.30
C GLY A 618 -12.30 -7.77 8.51
N TYR A 619 -12.59 -8.72 7.60
CA TYR A 619 -13.68 -9.68 7.76
C TYR A 619 -13.50 -10.58 8.99
N ASP A 620 -12.31 -11.15 9.22
CA ASP A 620 -12.04 -11.97 10.41
C ASP A 620 -12.22 -11.17 11.71
N ASN A 621 -11.76 -9.92 11.72
CA ASN A 621 -11.89 -9.00 12.85
C ASN A 621 -13.36 -8.67 13.14
N MET A 622 -14.15 -8.39 12.10
CA MET A 622 -15.61 -8.19 12.24
C MET A 622 -16.31 -9.45 12.77
N GLY A 623 -15.89 -10.64 12.32
CA GLY A 623 -16.37 -11.91 12.85
C GLY A 623 -16.05 -12.09 14.32
N TRP A 624 -14.83 -11.76 14.74
CA TRP A 624 -14.41 -11.82 16.14
C TRP A 624 -15.16 -10.82 17.01
N ILE A 625 -15.37 -9.59 16.54
CA ILE A 625 -16.17 -8.58 17.23
C ILE A 625 -17.59 -9.09 17.46
N ALA A 626 -18.26 -9.53 16.39
CA ALA A 626 -19.64 -10.02 16.46
C ALA A 626 -19.78 -11.26 17.38
N LEU A 627 -18.82 -12.19 17.34
CA LEU A 627 -18.88 -13.41 18.14
C LEU A 627 -18.73 -13.14 19.65
N ASN A 628 -17.93 -12.14 20.01
CA ASN A 628 -17.57 -11.86 21.40
C ASN A 628 -18.32 -10.66 21.99
N GLY A 629 -19.01 -9.85 21.17
CA GLY A 629 -19.57 -8.57 21.62
C GLY A 629 -18.47 -7.57 21.98
N ALA A 630 -17.32 -7.63 21.29
CA ALA A 630 -16.16 -6.79 21.60
C ALA A 630 -16.46 -5.31 21.34
N GLY A 631 -15.78 -4.41 22.06
CA GLY A 631 -15.99 -2.98 21.93
C GLY A 631 -17.39 -2.50 22.34
N GLY A 632 -18.08 -3.26 23.20
CA GLY A 632 -19.44 -2.92 23.66
C GLY A 632 -20.55 -3.28 22.67
N THR A 633 -20.23 -4.03 21.61
CA THR A 633 -21.24 -4.53 20.66
C THR A 633 -22.08 -5.66 21.25
N THR A 634 -23.27 -5.90 20.68
CA THR A 634 -24.07 -7.07 21.07
C THR A 634 -23.52 -8.30 20.39
N ARG A 635 -23.34 -9.37 21.16
CA ARG A 635 -22.96 -10.67 20.63
C ARG A 635 -23.98 -11.18 19.60
N ASP A 636 -23.50 -11.44 18.38
CA ASP A 636 -24.29 -11.97 17.26
C ASP A 636 -23.52 -13.09 16.54
N PRO A 637 -23.77 -14.36 16.90
CA PRO A 637 -23.17 -15.50 16.23
C PRO A 637 -23.57 -15.66 14.76
N GLY A 638 -24.75 -15.18 14.36
CA GLY A 638 -25.20 -15.26 12.97
C GLY A 638 -24.33 -14.38 12.09
N ALA A 639 -24.20 -13.10 12.47
CA ALA A 639 -23.32 -12.15 11.79
C ALA A 639 -21.85 -12.61 11.83
N ALA A 640 -21.39 -13.14 12.96
CA ALA A 640 -20.03 -13.67 13.08
C ALA A 640 -19.73 -14.77 12.05
N LEU A 641 -20.67 -15.71 11.86
CA LEU A 641 -20.52 -16.80 10.91
C LEU A 641 -20.41 -16.29 9.46
N GLU A 642 -21.20 -15.28 9.10
CA GLU A 642 -21.15 -14.66 7.77
C GLU A 642 -19.79 -13.99 7.52
N TRP A 643 -19.29 -13.22 8.49
CA TRP A 643 -17.99 -12.57 8.38
C TRP A 643 -16.83 -13.57 8.31
N PHE A 644 -16.80 -14.58 9.17
CA PHE A 644 -15.76 -15.60 9.11
C PHE A 644 -15.82 -16.42 7.81
N ARG A 645 -17.01 -16.66 7.24
CA ARG A 645 -17.13 -17.31 5.92
C ARG A 645 -16.51 -16.45 4.83
N LYS A 646 -16.82 -15.16 4.77
CA LYS A 646 -16.17 -14.23 3.82
C LYS A 646 -14.65 -14.24 3.96
N ALA A 647 -14.14 -14.17 5.19
CA ALA A 647 -12.70 -14.27 5.46
C ALA A 647 -12.13 -15.63 5.00
N SER A 648 -12.82 -16.73 5.29
CA SER A 648 -12.40 -18.08 4.92
C SER A 648 -12.40 -18.30 3.40
N ASP A 649 -13.42 -17.82 2.70
CA ASP A 649 -13.55 -17.88 1.24
C ASP A 649 -12.45 -17.05 0.55
N GLY A 650 -12.08 -15.91 1.14
CA GLY A 650 -10.92 -15.11 0.74
C GLY A 650 -9.55 -15.72 1.12
N GLY A 651 -9.52 -16.87 1.80
CA GLY A 651 -8.27 -17.58 2.12
C GLY A 651 -7.64 -17.24 3.47
N HIS A 652 -8.33 -16.51 4.37
CA HIS A 652 -7.80 -16.20 5.71
C HIS A 652 -7.41 -17.49 6.45
N PRO A 653 -6.20 -17.57 7.05
CA PRO A 653 -5.69 -18.80 7.65
C PRO A 653 -6.49 -19.25 8.89
N ARG A 654 -6.92 -18.32 9.75
CA ARG A 654 -7.53 -18.62 11.07
C ARG A 654 -9.06 -18.61 11.08
N ALA A 655 -9.70 -18.00 10.09
CA ALA A 655 -11.16 -17.90 10.03
C ALA A 655 -11.87 -19.27 10.05
N PRO A 656 -11.39 -20.32 9.33
CA PRO A 656 -11.97 -21.66 9.43
C PRO A 656 -11.99 -22.20 10.87
N THR A 657 -10.91 -22.01 11.62
CA THR A 657 -10.82 -22.45 13.02
C THR A 657 -11.80 -21.69 13.92
N SER A 658 -12.02 -20.39 13.66
CA SER A 658 -13.08 -19.63 14.34
C SER A 658 -14.47 -20.19 14.05
N ILE A 659 -14.76 -20.58 12.80
CA ILE A 659 -16.03 -21.25 12.44
C ILE A 659 -16.14 -22.61 13.14
N GLY A 660 -15.07 -23.41 13.17
CA GLY A 660 -15.04 -24.69 13.88
C GLY A 660 -15.36 -24.53 15.37
N ARG A 661 -14.82 -23.49 16.01
CA ARG A 661 -15.12 -23.14 17.41
C ARG A 661 -16.58 -22.76 17.62
N MET A 662 -17.21 -22.08 16.66
CA MET A 662 -18.64 -21.75 16.75
C MET A 662 -19.53 -22.99 16.71
N TYR A 663 -19.25 -23.94 15.80
CA TYR A 663 -19.96 -25.23 15.80
C TYR A 663 -19.70 -26.03 17.08
N PHE A 664 -18.46 -26.04 17.57
CA PHE A 664 -18.10 -26.69 18.83
C PHE A 664 -18.87 -26.14 20.03
N ASN A 665 -19.03 -24.82 20.12
CA ASN A 665 -19.75 -24.17 21.22
C ASN A 665 -21.28 -24.24 21.09
N GLY A 666 -21.80 -24.67 19.92
CA GLY A 666 -23.24 -24.61 19.61
C GLY A 666 -23.74 -23.20 19.28
N ASP A 667 -22.82 -22.29 18.93
CA ASP A 667 -23.13 -20.94 18.47
C ASP A 667 -23.89 -20.95 17.15
N VAL A 668 -23.70 -22.02 16.37
CA VAL A 668 -24.48 -22.33 15.17
C VAL A 668 -25.48 -23.44 15.50
N GLY A 669 -26.78 -23.18 15.28
CA GLY A 669 -27.83 -24.19 15.48
C GLY A 669 -28.23 -24.47 16.93
N GLY A 670 -27.65 -23.79 17.92
CA GLY A 670 -28.08 -23.81 19.33
C GLY A 670 -27.59 -25.01 20.15
N GLN A 671 -26.80 -25.91 19.56
CA GLN A 671 -26.17 -27.04 20.23
C GLN A 671 -24.86 -27.42 19.51
N PRO A 672 -23.87 -27.99 20.21
CA PRO A 672 -22.63 -28.40 19.58
C PRO A 672 -22.82 -29.37 18.40
N ASP A 673 -22.20 -29.06 17.27
CA ASP A 673 -22.01 -29.98 16.14
C ASP A 673 -20.52 -30.31 16.01
N PHE A 674 -20.11 -31.38 16.69
CA PHE A 674 -18.72 -31.79 16.74
C PHE A 674 -18.20 -32.31 15.39
N ALA A 675 -19.06 -32.89 14.54
CA ALA A 675 -18.65 -33.37 13.23
C ALA A 675 -18.35 -32.19 12.30
N GLU A 676 -19.22 -31.17 12.31
CA GLU A 676 -19.00 -29.96 11.53
C GLU A 676 -17.83 -29.14 12.07
N ALA A 677 -17.66 -29.06 13.39
CA ALA A 677 -16.50 -28.42 14.02
C ALA A 677 -15.17 -29.01 13.50
N VAL A 678 -15.05 -30.36 13.49
CA VAL A 678 -13.84 -31.04 13.00
C VAL A 678 -13.59 -30.75 11.52
N LYS A 679 -14.61 -30.70 10.65
CA LYS A 679 -14.42 -30.34 9.24
C LYS A 679 -13.83 -28.94 9.08
N TRP A 680 -14.32 -27.95 9.82
CA TRP A 680 -13.81 -26.59 9.74
C TRP A 680 -12.40 -26.46 10.33
N TYR A 681 -12.13 -27.19 11.42
CA TYR A 681 -10.78 -27.32 11.97
C TYR A 681 -9.79 -27.97 10.99
N ASP A 682 -10.23 -28.94 10.18
CA ASP A 682 -9.39 -29.52 9.13
C ASP A 682 -9.03 -28.51 8.04
N VAL A 683 -9.96 -27.62 7.67
CA VAL A 683 -9.68 -26.52 6.75
C VAL A 683 -8.64 -25.58 7.35
N GLY A 684 -8.80 -25.18 8.63
CA GLY A 684 -7.81 -24.35 9.33
C GLY A 684 -6.43 -25.02 9.39
N LEU A 685 -6.39 -26.29 9.79
CA LEU A 685 -5.15 -27.08 9.84
C LEU A 685 -4.48 -27.15 8.46
N SER A 686 -5.23 -27.39 7.39
CA SER A 686 -4.67 -27.42 6.02
C SER A 686 -4.03 -26.11 5.58
N ARG A 687 -4.44 -24.98 6.19
CA ARG A 687 -3.86 -23.64 5.99
C ARG A 687 -2.75 -23.33 6.99
N GLY A 688 -2.34 -24.30 7.82
CA GLY A 688 -1.28 -24.18 8.81
C GLY A 688 -1.70 -23.68 10.18
N ASP A 689 -3.00 -23.62 10.47
CA ASP A 689 -3.45 -23.17 11.79
C ASP A 689 -3.36 -24.33 12.78
N ALA A 690 -2.34 -24.26 13.64
CA ALA A 690 -2.08 -25.27 14.66
C ALA A 690 -3.27 -25.44 15.62
N TRP A 691 -4.02 -24.38 15.91
CA TRP A 691 -5.23 -24.48 16.74
C TRP A 691 -6.33 -25.28 16.06
N GLY A 692 -6.43 -25.23 14.73
CA GLY A 692 -7.32 -26.10 13.97
C GLY A 692 -7.01 -27.57 14.26
N GLY A 693 -5.76 -27.98 14.13
CA GLY A 693 -5.36 -29.37 14.40
C GLY A 693 -5.50 -29.78 15.87
N ALA A 694 -5.08 -28.93 16.81
CA ALA A 694 -5.20 -29.21 18.25
C ALA A 694 -6.67 -29.35 18.68
N ASN A 695 -7.52 -28.41 18.28
CA ASN A 695 -8.95 -28.44 18.62
C ASN A 695 -9.67 -29.62 17.95
N GLY A 696 -9.40 -29.86 16.67
CA GLY A 696 -9.97 -31.00 15.95
C GLY A 696 -9.58 -32.34 16.59
N ALA A 697 -8.32 -32.50 16.97
CA ALA A 697 -7.86 -33.69 17.68
C ALA A 697 -8.55 -33.85 19.04
N TRP A 698 -8.65 -32.76 19.81
CA TRP A 698 -9.29 -32.77 21.13
C TRP A 698 -10.77 -33.16 21.03
N VAL A 699 -11.51 -32.60 20.06
CA VAL A 699 -12.92 -32.93 19.84
C VAL A 699 -13.10 -34.40 19.49
N ILE A 700 -12.26 -34.96 18.61
CA ILE A 700 -12.34 -36.38 18.25
C ILE A 700 -12.08 -37.26 19.46
N ALA A 701 -11.04 -36.97 20.25
CA ALA A 701 -10.66 -37.77 21.41
C ALA A 701 -11.70 -37.75 22.54
N ASN A 702 -12.36 -36.61 22.76
CA ASN A 702 -13.26 -36.41 23.91
C ASN A 702 -14.76 -36.58 23.57
N HIS A 703 -15.17 -36.33 22.33
CA HIS A 703 -16.58 -36.34 21.93
C HIS A 703 -16.95 -37.39 20.89
N GLN A 704 -15.96 -38.03 20.24
CA GLN A 704 -16.17 -39.15 19.30
C GLN A 704 -17.27 -38.90 18.25
N PRO A 705 -17.20 -37.79 17.48
CA PRO A 705 -18.20 -37.48 16.46
C PRO A 705 -18.26 -38.59 15.40
N ALA A 706 -19.46 -38.81 14.86
CA ALA A 706 -19.68 -39.84 13.85
C ALA A 706 -18.76 -39.63 12.63
N GLY A 707 -18.14 -40.72 12.17
CA GLY A 707 -17.18 -40.68 11.06
C GLY A 707 -15.74 -40.40 11.48
N TYR A 708 -15.47 -40.15 12.77
CA TYR A 708 -14.13 -39.92 13.28
C TYR A 708 -13.68 -40.97 14.32
N GLY A 709 -12.40 -41.33 14.28
CA GLY A 709 -11.78 -42.29 15.22
C GLY A 709 -10.53 -41.75 15.91
N SER A 710 -10.11 -42.35 17.03
CA SER A 710 -9.00 -41.86 17.85
C SER A 710 -7.65 -41.77 17.11
N GLY A 711 -7.36 -42.67 16.18
CA GLY A 711 -6.18 -42.56 15.30
C GLY A 711 -6.19 -41.31 14.40
N GLN A 712 -7.37 -40.83 14.00
CA GLN A 712 -7.50 -39.56 13.27
C GLN A 712 -7.31 -38.33 14.18
N ALA A 713 -7.56 -38.48 15.49
CA ALA A 713 -7.18 -37.48 16.49
C ALA A 713 -5.64 -37.37 16.56
N ALA A 714 -4.94 -38.51 16.60
CA ALA A 714 -3.47 -38.55 16.63
C ALA A 714 -2.84 -37.84 15.42
N VAL A 715 -3.34 -38.06 14.20
CA VAL A 715 -2.85 -37.37 12.98
C VAL A 715 -2.93 -35.86 13.13
N ARG A 716 -4.08 -35.32 13.54
CA ARG A 716 -4.31 -33.87 13.68
C ARG A 716 -3.43 -33.27 14.77
N ALA A 717 -3.33 -33.95 15.92
CA ALA A 717 -2.48 -33.49 17.01
C ALA A 717 -0.99 -33.48 16.60
N ALA A 718 -0.50 -34.51 15.91
CA ALA A 718 0.88 -34.53 15.44
C ALA A 718 1.18 -33.46 14.37
N LYS A 719 0.24 -33.25 13.44
CA LYS A 719 0.32 -32.14 12.49
C LYS A 719 0.38 -30.80 13.22
N ALA A 720 -0.48 -30.55 14.21
CA ALA A 720 -0.46 -29.34 15.03
C ALA A 720 0.83 -29.17 15.85
N ALA A 721 1.31 -30.24 16.49
CA ALA A 721 2.53 -30.28 17.31
C ALA A 721 3.82 -30.01 16.53
N THR A 722 3.75 -29.88 15.21
CA THR A 722 4.90 -29.61 14.33
C THR A 722 4.81 -28.24 13.64
N LEU A 723 3.85 -27.41 14.05
CA LEU A 723 3.64 -26.04 13.58
C LEU A 723 4.22 -25.01 14.59
N ARG A 724 4.04 -23.71 14.32
CA ARG A 724 4.74 -22.63 15.04
C ARG A 724 4.07 -22.13 16.32
N ASN A 725 2.75 -22.27 16.46
CA ASN A 725 2.05 -21.71 17.62
C ASN A 725 2.34 -22.55 18.88
N SER A 726 3.14 -22.02 19.80
CA SER A 726 3.64 -22.74 20.96
C SER A 726 2.54 -23.28 21.89
N GLU A 727 1.46 -22.51 22.07
CA GLU A 727 0.33 -22.92 22.92
C GLU A 727 -0.45 -24.08 22.28
N ALA A 728 -0.77 -23.97 21.00
CA ALA A 728 -1.44 -25.04 20.27
C ALA A 728 -0.56 -26.29 20.17
N VAL A 729 0.76 -26.11 19.97
CA VAL A 729 1.75 -27.20 19.99
C VAL A 729 1.72 -27.90 21.34
N ALA A 730 1.80 -27.16 22.45
CA ALA A 730 1.77 -27.74 23.79
C ALA A 730 0.46 -28.51 24.06
N ALA A 731 -0.68 -27.94 23.69
CA ALA A 731 -1.98 -28.61 23.82
C ALA A 731 -2.07 -29.90 22.98
N ALA A 732 -1.53 -29.87 21.76
CA ALA A 732 -1.49 -31.02 20.89
C ALA A 732 -0.53 -32.12 21.41
N GLU A 733 0.64 -31.74 21.92
CA GLU A 733 1.59 -32.66 22.54
C GLU A 733 1.00 -33.29 23.81
N GLU A 734 0.37 -32.49 24.68
CA GLU A 734 -0.33 -32.99 25.85
C GLU A 734 -1.36 -34.05 25.45
N LEU A 735 -2.20 -33.76 24.45
CA LEU A 735 -3.18 -34.72 23.94
C LEU A 735 -2.52 -36.02 23.44
N LEU A 736 -1.43 -35.93 22.67
CA LEU A 736 -0.70 -37.11 22.19
C LEU A 736 -0.24 -38.03 23.33
N THR A 737 0.18 -37.48 24.47
CA THR A 737 0.59 -38.29 25.63
C THR A 737 -0.56 -39.06 26.29
N THR A 738 -1.80 -38.64 26.06
CA THR A 738 -3.00 -39.30 26.60
C THR A 738 -3.53 -40.42 25.69
N LEU A 739 -3.11 -40.44 24.42
CA LEU A 739 -3.59 -41.42 23.45
C LEU A 739 -2.88 -42.78 23.62
N PRO A 740 -3.59 -43.91 23.51
CA PRO A 740 -2.96 -45.23 23.50
C PRO A 740 -1.96 -45.36 22.36
N ALA A 741 -0.87 -46.11 22.57
CA ALA A 741 0.14 -46.36 21.54
C ALA A 741 -0.47 -46.89 20.23
N ARG A 742 -1.50 -47.73 20.30
CA ARG A 742 -2.24 -48.22 19.14
C ARG A 742 -2.85 -47.11 18.28
N GLU A 743 -3.33 -46.03 18.90
CA GLU A 743 -3.91 -44.90 18.17
C GLU A 743 -2.81 -44.02 17.54
N LEU A 744 -1.67 -43.87 18.23
CA LEU A 744 -0.49 -43.22 17.66
C LEU A 744 0.03 -44.00 16.44
N ASP A 745 0.03 -45.32 16.52
CA ASP A 745 0.41 -46.23 15.43
C ASP A 745 -0.57 -46.15 14.26
N ALA A 746 -1.87 -46.12 14.53
CA ALA A 746 -2.90 -45.93 13.50
C ALA A 746 -2.73 -44.57 12.80
N GLY A 747 -2.41 -43.51 13.57
CA GLY A 747 -2.11 -42.20 13.02
C GLY A 747 -0.85 -42.21 12.15
N ALA A 748 0.20 -42.95 12.55
CA ALA A 748 1.43 -43.05 11.79
C ALA A 748 1.18 -43.78 10.46
N GLN A 749 0.42 -44.88 10.49
CA GLN A 749 -0.03 -45.57 9.28
C GLN A 749 -0.87 -44.67 8.37
N ALA A 750 -1.75 -43.84 8.93
CA ALA A 750 -2.55 -42.88 8.16
C ALA A 750 -1.68 -41.79 7.49
N LEU A 751 -0.69 -41.22 8.18
CA LEU A 751 0.25 -40.28 7.57
C LEU A 751 1.12 -40.94 6.50
N MET A 752 1.53 -42.20 6.70
CA MET A 752 2.25 -42.95 5.66
C MET A 752 1.39 -43.16 4.41
N LEU A 753 0.09 -43.43 4.57
CA LEU A 753 -0.87 -43.48 3.46
C LEU A 753 -0.98 -42.13 2.72
N GLU A 754 -1.09 -41.02 3.46
CA GLU A 754 -1.10 -39.67 2.88
C GLU A 754 0.21 -39.34 2.13
N LEU A 755 1.33 -39.92 2.58
CA LEU A 755 2.63 -39.86 1.92
C LEU A 755 2.81 -40.91 0.81
N GLY A 756 1.74 -41.59 0.41
CA GLY A 756 1.70 -42.53 -0.72
C GLY A 756 2.33 -43.90 -0.44
N ALA A 757 2.51 -44.30 0.82
CA ALA A 757 2.93 -45.66 1.18
C ALA A 757 1.76 -46.64 1.16
N GLU A 758 2.03 -47.90 0.82
CA GLU A 758 1.04 -48.98 0.90
C GLU A 758 1.01 -49.59 2.30
N VAL A 759 0.07 -49.17 3.14
CA VAL A 759 -0.13 -49.70 4.50
C VAL A 759 -1.60 -49.64 4.89
N THR A 760 -2.03 -50.50 5.82
CA THR A 760 -3.38 -50.42 6.40
C THR A 760 -3.30 -49.63 7.71
N ALA A 761 -4.20 -48.67 7.92
CA ALA A 761 -4.29 -47.89 9.16
C ALA A 761 -5.22 -48.59 10.18
N ASP A 762 -4.70 -49.59 10.89
CA ASP A 762 -5.43 -50.42 11.87
C ASP A 762 -4.84 -50.37 13.30
N GLY A 763 -3.74 -49.62 13.47
CA GLY A 763 -2.97 -49.48 14.69
C GLY A 763 -2.09 -50.69 15.03
N ALA A 764 -2.07 -51.73 14.20
CA ALA A 764 -1.18 -52.88 14.37
C ALA A 764 0.16 -52.59 13.67
N PHE A 765 1.08 -51.94 14.38
CA PHE A 765 2.38 -51.57 13.84
C PHE A 765 3.33 -52.79 13.73
N GLY A 766 3.12 -53.60 12.70
CA GLY A 766 3.91 -54.81 12.42
C GLY A 766 4.90 -54.64 11.25
N PRO A 767 5.45 -55.76 10.73
CA PRO A 767 6.48 -55.73 9.69
C PRO A 767 6.11 -54.96 8.41
N ALA A 768 4.82 -54.96 8.03
CA ALA A 768 4.35 -54.20 6.88
C ALA A 768 4.42 -52.67 7.13
N SER A 769 4.05 -52.22 8.34
CA SER A 769 4.18 -50.83 8.74
C SER A 769 5.64 -50.40 8.90
N GLU A 770 6.51 -51.28 9.40
CA GLU A 770 7.96 -51.03 9.46
C GLU A 770 8.59 -50.91 8.06
N ALA A 771 8.18 -51.76 7.12
CA ALA A 771 8.61 -51.67 5.73
C ALA A 771 8.14 -50.37 5.07
N ALA A 772 6.86 -50.00 5.26
CA ALA A 772 6.32 -48.73 4.76
C ALA A 772 7.03 -47.52 5.38
N LEU A 773 7.31 -47.55 6.68
CA LEU A 773 8.05 -46.50 7.38
C LEU A 773 9.47 -46.35 6.83
N THR A 774 10.14 -47.47 6.58
CA THR A 774 11.49 -47.50 6.01
C THR A 774 11.49 -46.93 4.59
N ASP A 775 10.50 -47.27 3.79
CA ASP A 775 10.33 -46.74 2.44
C ASP A 775 10.10 -45.20 2.45
N VAL A 776 9.20 -44.70 3.31
CA VAL A 776 8.99 -43.25 3.49
C VAL A 776 10.29 -42.57 3.95
N ALA A 777 10.97 -43.12 4.96
CA ALA A 777 12.23 -42.60 5.47
C ALA A 777 13.31 -42.51 4.37
N GLN A 778 13.42 -43.54 3.52
CA GLN A 778 14.34 -43.55 2.39
C GLN A 778 13.96 -42.54 1.31
N ARG A 779 12.68 -42.45 0.94
CA ARG A 779 12.19 -41.51 -0.07
C ARG A 779 12.48 -40.05 0.28
N PHE A 780 12.38 -39.70 1.57
CA PHE A 780 12.60 -38.33 2.06
C PHE A 780 13.95 -38.12 2.76
N GLY A 781 14.85 -39.10 2.70
CA GLY A 781 16.22 -38.99 3.20
C GLY A 781 16.33 -38.67 4.70
N THR A 782 15.39 -39.16 5.52
CA THR A 782 15.29 -38.82 6.95
C THR A 782 15.26 -40.06 7.83
N GLN A 783 15.77 -39.96 9.06
CA GLN A 783 15.65 -41.02 10.05
C GLN A 783 14.39 -40.80 10.88
N ILE A 784 13.53 -41.82 10.96
CA ILE A 784 12.30 -41.76 11.73
C ILE A 784 12.42 -42.64 12.98
N SER A 785 12.07 -42.09 14.14
CA SER A 785 12.10 -42.79 15.42
C SER A 785 11.19 -44.03 15.42
N SER A 786 11.51 -45.01 16.26
CA SER A 786 10.62 -46.14 16.56
C SER A 786 9.67 -45.88 17.74
N ASP A 787 9.90 -44.80 18.51
CA ASP A 787 8.95 -44.32 19.51
C ASP A 787 7.65 -43.88 18.81
N PRO A 788 6.45 -44.34 19.23
CA PRO A 788 5.21 -44.06 18.52
C PRO A 788 4.89 -42.57 18.34
N MET A 789 5.14 -41.75 19.37
CA MET A 789 4.82 -40.31 19.31
C MET A 789 5.83 -39.57 18.43
N GLU A 790 7.12 -39.82 18.63
CA GLU A 790 8.16 -39.18 17.82
C GLU A 790 8.15 -39.67 16.36
N ARG A 791 7.77 -40.93 16.10
CA ARG A 791 7.48 -41.46 14.76
C ARG A 791 6.39 -40.65 14.07
N LEU A 792 5.27 -40.48 14.77
CA LEU A 792 4.11 -39.79 14.25
C LEU A 792 4.42 -38.31 13.95
N LYS A 793 5.10 -37.62 14.87
CA LYS A 793 5.56 -36.23 14.66
C LYS A 793 6.55 -36.10 13.50
N ALA A 794 7.48 -37.05 13.35
CA ALA A 794 8.40 -37.05 12.22
C ALA A 794 7.66 -37.19 10.88
N LEU A 795 6.69 -38.10 10.77
CA LEU A 795 5.83 -38.24 9.59
C LEU A 795 5.02 -36.96 9.32
N ALA A 796 4.53 -36.29 10.37
CA ALA A 796 3.81 -35.02 10.22
C ALA A 796 4.71 -33.90 9.67
N ARG A 797 5.99 -33.83 10.09
CA ARG A 797 6.96 -32.90 9.49
C ARG A 797 7.17 -33.18 8.01
N ILE A 798 7.31 -34.46 7.63
CA ILE A 798 7.44 -34.86 6.21
C ILE A 798 6.17 -34.49 5.42
N TYR A 799 4.99 -34.68 6.01
CA TYR A 799 3.73 -34.24 5.41
C TYR A 799 3.76 -32.74 5.11
N TRP A 800 4.17 -31.90 6.06
CA TRP A 800 4.26 -30.46 5.83
C TRP A 800 5.31 -30.06 4.79
N THR A 801 6.41 -30.83 4.63
CA THR A 801 7.38 -30.58 3.55
C THR A 801 6.84 -30.90 2.16
N THR A 802 5.87 -31.82 2.06
CA THR A 802 5.27 -32.23 0.78
C THR A 802 3.94 -31.52 0.50
N ASN A 803 3.32 -30.95 1.53
CA ASN A 803 2.08 -30.20 1.47
C ASN A 803 2.29 -28.84 2.17
N PRO A 804 3.13 -27.96 1.60
CA PRO A 804 3.42 -26.67 2.22
C PRO A 804 2.15 -25.81 2.28
N PHE A 805 1.96 -25.14 3.40
CA PHE A 805 0.96 -24.09 3.56
C PHE A 805 1.64 -22.72 3.58
N ARG A 806 0.86 -21.68 3.38
CA ARG A 806 1.34 -20.29 3.26
C ARG A 806 1.62 -19.69 4.64
N VAL A 807 2.87 -19.82 5.10
CA VAL A 807 3.33 -19.26 6.38
C VAL A 807 3.35 -17.73 6.36
N ASP A 808 3.52 -17.14 5.17
CA ASP A 808 3.56 -15.69 4.97
C ASP A 808 2.20 -14.98 5.18
N LEU A 809 1.13 -15.73 5.51
CA LEU A 809 -0.20 -15.20 5.86
C LEU A 809 -0.42 -15.02 7.37
N TYR A 810 0.54 -15.45 8.21
CA TYR A 810 0.51 -15.34 9.67
C TYR A 810 1.43 -14.22 10.13
#